data_AF-A0A960M2L2-F1
#
_entry.id   AF-A0A960M2L2-F1
#
_cell.length_a   1.000
_cell.length_b   1.000
_cell.length_c   1.000
_cell.angle_alpha   90.00
_cell.angle_beta   90.00
_cell.angle_gamma   90.00
#
_symmetry.space_group_name_H-M   'P 1'
#
loop_
_entity.id
_entity.type
_entity.pdbx_description
1 polymer ?
#
loop_
_entity_poly.entity_id
_entity_poly.type
_entity_poly.pdbx_seq_one_letter_code
_entity_poly.pdbx_strand_id
1 'polypeptide(L)'
;MKKEQSEGVLLGDFPFELKKFEGLDSVFSSFRSKEFQEKNAHDKGNFVNQALADLILKTPEPIFLMDSVVDFISQIQKENIIEQYTFSSFELWLNQFSKLTKEVNYRIRGKIVGKWIPRDSYQLYFPIGMGKSYPGTHFVTAHNSPDLDTTVASFWGWIDAFAAQVSEGLHIWNVPGGPPVTQVEIGLLFNDLFGQEVFNCLAKTRLSLTLTSLDLMTQRGMVRKHTHDLALSFDHERQRNAVVLTDNEGFYLGDWRTIDVEGVRQIVMSLNNCLMWFESNLHIELISCFAEKKVTVDKVSKQVRSLLGMKIDECHPVKELPPKQLQFVNDYLIKVLGVEKGIASSFEEFALSIEKTEIVNFTQIITWLRSLLQSELFDKEGILTENRPQIFNQLEILVKMLSDAFRAIRNYVDSLNIAFRIKTEVFGFTPQYLSHRTDIEEIRSKIADYSYLTVNQTDAEGRPIPIGIVHAHDLQKETLGTVTLRDFCNREEMKIPAYLQIISVIDHHKSALTTDSPPKAVISDAQSSNAIVAEMAFKINDQYGLGGMSEKEIEAQLNDVSKKLDTVQGIRIYQRLLQKKKILQNKCQHYVSPQREMVEYLHFIYAILDDTDLLTKVSRMDVECMASLLNRLKSLMLKKEVEIVDFDDIEEDADFTAKAAQRLLQNEDFHSLYSKVYEHKEQGVDDNFERCVEGESSNIFTDTKILNYCNRVGQTKIFARNYATFEKVAPKLRKQWYEKALSIYANNREIMLHLHTISTIASAEELFKGGKITYNHQDEMWFWVPPTELAIEKLKLFLSGFKGSPAAQKLKFEVEFLGKNAKELSQVFKESFFKINHILPKEPQDLPLAILRYNAGGLNSRKAMIAPYLPRLDQ
;
A
#
# COMPACT_ATOMS: atom_id res chain seq x y z
N MET A 1 3.14 -58.48 -0.20
CA MET A 1 2.52 -57.54 0.76
C MET A 1 1.55 -56.66 -0.01
N LYS A 2 0.25 -56.80 0.24
CA LYS A 2 -0.77 -55.91 -0.33
C LYS A 2 -0.58 -54.53 0.29
N LYS A 3 -0.39 -53.49 -0.53
CA LYS A 3 -0.46 -52.10 -0.11
C LYS A 3 -1.84 -51.87 0.50
N GLU A 4 -1.92 -51.61 1.79
CA GLU A 4 -3.04 -50.86 2.36
C GLU A 4 -2.95 -49.45 1.78
N GLN A 5 -3.51 -49.25 0.59
CA GLN A 5 -3.88 -47.92 0.13
C GLN A 5 -4.99 -47.45 1.07
N SER A 6 -4.66 -46.53 1.97
CA SER A 6 -5.69 -45.75 2.65
C SER A 6 -6.56 -45.12 1.57
N GLU A 7 -7.85 -45.48 1.51
CA GLU A 7 -8.88 -44.65 0.90
C GLU A 7 -8.84 -43.30 1.65
N GLY A 8 -7.98 -42.40 1.19
CA GLY A 8 -7.52 -41.24 1.94
C GLY A 8 -7.80 -39.97 1.16
N VAL A 9 -8.23 -38.93 1.87
CA VAL A 9 -8.40 -37.57 1.35
C VAL A 9 -7.17 -37.17 0.54
N LEU A 10 -7.36 -36.76 -0.71
CA LEU A 10 -6.27 -36.28 -1.57
C LEU A 10 -5.99 -34.80 -1.29
N LEU A 11 -4.78 -34.33 -1.60
CA LEU A 11 -4.42 -32.90 -1.40
C LEU A 11 -5.37 -31.94 -2.12
N GLY A 12 -5.85 -32.31 -3.30
CA GLY A 12 -6.83 -31.56 -4.06
C GLY A 12 -8.16 -31.41 -3.33
N ASP A 13 -8.56 -32.37 -2.51
CA ASP A 13 -9.86 -32.38 -1.83
C ASP A 13 -9.92 -31.47 -0.60
N PHE A 14 -8.83 -30.76 -0.29
CA PHE A 14 -8.78 -29.89 0.87
C PHE A 14 -9.83 -28.75 0.76
N PRO A 15 -10.79 -28.65 1.70
CA PRO A 15 -11.81 -27.62 1.65
C PRO A 15 -11.21 -26.27 2.09
N PHE A 16 -11.45 -25.23 1.30
CA PHE A 16 -11.20 -23.86 1.70
C PHE A 16 -12.50 -23.24 2.20
N GLU A 17 -12.54 -22.97 3.50
CA GLU A 17 -13.64 -22.24 4.12
C GLU A 17 -13.13 -20.88 4.58
N LEU A 18 -13.71 -19.82 4.03
CA LEU A 18 -13.48 -18.44 4.49
C LEU A 18 -13.92 -18.32 5.94
N LYS A 19 -12.98 -18.02 6.83
CA LYS A 19 -13.29 -17.80 8.24
C LYS A 19 -13.71 -16.36 8.44
N LYS A 20 -14.77 -16.19 9.22
CA LYS A 20 -15.26 -14.89 9.67
C LYS A 20 -14.99 -14.74 11.15
N PHE A 21 -14.85 -13.50 11.60
CA PHE A 21 -14.86 -13.23 13.03
C PHE A 21 -16.20 -13.62 13.64
N GLU A 22 -16.15 -14.16 14.86
CA GLU A 22 -17.37 -14.41 15.64
C GLU A 22 -17.95 -13.08 16.15
N GLY A 23 -19.29 -12.95 16.15
CA GLY A 23 -19.97 -11.77 16.69
C GLY A 23 -19.94 -10.52 15.80
N LEU A 24 -19.61 -10.64 14.51
CA LEU A 24 -19.57 -9.50 13.58
C LEU A 24 -20.88 -8.70 13.54
N ASP A 25 -22.04 -9.36 13.56
CA ASP A 25 -23.34 -8.68 13.50
C ASP A 25 -23.52 -7.65 14.63
N SER A 26 -23.04 -7.97 15.84
CA SER A 26 -23.09 -7.06 16.99
C SER A 26 -22.15 -5.87 16.79
N VAL A 27 -20.94 -6.14 16.29
CA VAL A 27 -19.94 -5.09 15.98
C VAL A 27 -20.47 -4.15 14.91
N PHE A 28 -20.99 -4.66 13.80
CA PHE A 28 -21.54 -3.85 12.72
C PHE A 28 -22.81 -3.09 13.13
N SER A 29 -23.64 -3.67 14.00
CA SER A 29 -24.78 -2.95 14.59
C SER A 29 -24.34 -1.73 15.40
N SER A 30 -23.19 -1.80 16.08
CA SER A 30 -22.65 -0.66 16.84
C SER A 30 -22.26 0.52 15.95
N PHE A 31 -21.83 0.26 14.71
CA PHE A 31 -21.51 1.30 13.72
C PHE A 31 -22.76 2.01 13.15
N ARG A 32 -23.96 1.49 13.46
CA ARG A 32 -25.25 2.12 13.11
C ARG A 32 -25.87 2.90 14.27
N SER A 33 -25.21 2.91 15.43
CA SER A 33 -25.67 3.66 16.59
C SER A 33 -25.63 5.16 16.33
N LYS A 34 -26.56 5.91 16.95
CA LYS A 34 -26.58 7.37 16.87
C LYS A 34 -25.26 7.98 17.35
N GLU A 35 -24.70 7.43 18.42
CA GLU A 35 -23.41 7.86 18.97
C GLU A 35 -22.26 7.71 17.98
N PHE A 36 -22.24 6.63 17.17
CA PHE A 36 -21.23 6.48 16.12
C PHE A 36 -21.44 7.48 14.99
N GLN A 37 -22.68 7.70 14.56
CA GLN A 37 -22.99 8.58 13.43
C GLN A 37 -22.63 10.05 13.70
N GLU A 38 -22.75 10.49 14.96
CA GLU A 38 -22.38 11.83 15.43
C GLU A 38 -20.85 12.06 15.51
N LYS A 39 -20.02 11.01 15.43
CA LYS A 39 -18.54 11.15 15.44
C LYS A 39 -18.00 11.71 14.12
N ASN A 40 -16.92 12.47 14.20
CA ASN A 40 -16.16 12.91 13.02
C ASN A 40 -15.44 11.71 12.34
N ALA A 41 -14.87 11.94 11.15
CA ALA A 41 -14.21 10.89 10.37
C ALA A 41 -13.04 10.20 11.10
N HIS A 42 -12.25 10.97 11.85
CA HIS A 42 -11.11 10.44 12.61
C HIS A 42 -11.58 9.52 13.75
N ASP A 43 -12.59 9.92 14.50
CA ASP A 43 -13.09 9.17 15.65
C ASP A 43 -13.87 7.92 15.21
N LYS A 44 -14.60 7.99 14.08
CA LYS A 44 -15.17 6.81 13.41
C LYS A 44 -14.06 5.82 13.02
N GLY A 45 -12.98 6.33 12.41
CA GLY A 45 -11.79 5.55 12.09
C GLY A 45 -11.20 4.86 13.31
N ASN A 46 -10.95 5.59 14.39
CA ASN A 46 -10.41 5.03 15.63
C ASN A 46 -11.32 3.94 16.21
N PHE A 47 -12.64 4.15 16.20
CA PHE A 47 -13.61 3.19 16.72
C PHE A 47 -13.63 1.88 15.91
N VAL A 48 -13.67 1.96 14.58
CA VAL A 48 -13.65 0.79 13.69
C VAL A 48 -12.33 0.02 13.81
N ASN A 49 -11.19 0.72 13.82
CA ASN A 49 -9.89 0.08 13.96
C ASN A 49 -9.72 -0.61 15.33
N GLN A 50 -10.20 0.01 16.42
CA GLN A 50 -10.19 -0.60 17.75
C GLN A 50 -11.05 -1.87 17.79
N ALA A 51 -12.24 -1.84 17.18
CA ALA A 51 -13.09 -3.02 17.10
C ALA A 51 -12.41 -4.18 16.37
N LEU A 52 -11.73 -3.91 15.25
CA LEU A 52 -10.95 -4.92 14.52
C LEU A 52 -9.79 -5.46 15.36
N ALA A 53 -9.03 -4.59 16.04
CA ALA A 53 -7.95 -5.00 16.93
C ALA A 53 -8.44 -5.90 18.08
N ASP A 54 -9.59 -5.57 18.68
CA ASP A 54 -10.21 -6.34 19.76
C ASP A 54 -10.66 -7.72 19.27
N LEU A 55 -11.23 -7.81 18.07
CA LEU A 55 -11.59 -9.10 17.45
C LEU A 55 -10.36 -9.99 17.28
N ILE A 56 -9.28 -9.44 16.71
CA ILE A 56 -8.00 -10.16 16.52
C ILE A 56 -7.41 -10.61 17.86
N LEU A 57 -7.40 -9.74 18.88
CA LEU A 57 -6.83 -10.07 20.19
C LEU A 57 -7.64 -11.14 20.94
N LYS A 58 -8.97 -11.17 20.77
CA LYS A 58 -9.84 -12.17 21.40
C LYS A 58 -9.74 -13.56 20.77
N THR A 59 -9.38 -13.68 19.49
CA THR A 59 -9.29 -14.99 18.83
C THR A 59 -8.14 -15.84 19.42
N PRO A 60 -8.38 -17.11 19.80
CA PRO A 60 -7.35 -17.97 20.39
C PRO A 60 -6.26 -18.35 19.38
N GLU A 61 -5.04 -18.54 19.88
CA GLU A 61 -3.86 -18.93 19.10
C GLU A 61 -3.62 -20.45 19.18
N PRO A 62 -2.94 -21.07 18.21
CA PRO A 62 -2.39 -20.49 16.97
C PRO A 62 -3.46 -20.23 15.91
N ILE A 63 -3.39 -19.08 15.23
CA ILE A 63 -4.44 -18.64 14.28
C ILE A 63 -3.84 -17.93 13.07
N PHE A 64 -4.53 -17.97 11.93
CA PHE A 64 -4.28 -17.16 10.74
C PHE A 64 -5.58 -16.42 10.42
N LEU A 65 -5.54 -15.09 10.31
CA LEU A 65 -6.75 -14.23 10.25
C LEU A 65 -6.80 -13.33 9.01
N MET A 66 -5.94 -13.52 8.02
CA MET A 66 -5.90 -12.63 6.86
C MET A 66 -7.24 -12.58 6.12
N ASP A 67 -7.88 -13.73 5.91
CA ASP A 67 -9.21 -13.86 5.32
C ASP A 67 -10.30 -13.14 6.16
N SER A 68 -10.30 -13.35 7.48
CA SER A 68 -11.25 -12.67 8.39
C SER A 68 -11.07 -11.15 8.39
N VAL A 69 -9.83 -10.66 8.29
CA VAL A 69 -9.54 -9.22 8.21
C VAL A 69 -9.97 -8.65 6.86
N VAL A 70 -9.73 -9.36 5.76
CA VAL A 70 -10.20 -8.94 4.42
C VAL A 70 -11.73 -8.92 4.38
N ASP A 71 -12.42 -9.92 4.92
CA ASP A 71 -13.90 -9.94 5.01
C ASP A 71 -14.43 -8.74 5.80
N PHE A 72 -13.83 -8.44 6.96
CA PHE A 72 -14.20 -7.26 7.76
C PHE A 72 -14.03 -5.95 6.98
N ILE A 73 -12.88 -5.73 6.32
CA ILE A 73 -12.62 -4.52 5.53
C ILE A 73 -13.60 -4.42 4.35
N SER A 74 -13.82 -5.53 3.63
CA SER A 74 -14.79 -5.62 2.54
C SER A 74 -16.19 -5.24 3.00
N GLN A 75 -16.61 -5.69 4.20
CA GLN A 75 -17.93 -5.33 4.74
C GLN A 75 -18.02 -3.84 5.13
N ILE A 76 -16.97 -3.26 5.72
CA ILE A 76 -16.88 -1.81 5.98
C ILE A 76 -17.07 -1.00 4.69
N GLN A 77 -16.41 -1.43 3.60
CA GLN A 77 -16.51 -0.79 2.29
C GLN A 77 -17.91 -0.94 1.68
N LYS A 78 -18.47 -2.15 1.69
CA LYS A 78 -19.82 -2.43 1.15
C LYS A 78 -20.92 -1.67 1.87
N GLU A 79 -20.80 -1.52 3.19
CA GLU A 79 -21.74 -0.76 4.01
C GLU A 79 -21.43 0.75 4.06
N ASN A 80 -20.38 1.21 3.37
CA ASN A 80 -19.92 2.61 3.35
C ASN A 80 -19.77 3.23 4.75
N ILE A 81 -19.28 2.44 5.72
CA ILE A 81 -19.17 2.89 7.12
C ILE A 81 -18.04 3.92 7.27
N ILE A 82 -16.93 3.69 6.57
CA ILE A 82 -15.82 4.63 6.42
C ILE A 82 -15.47 4.70 4.94
N GLU A 83 -15.37 5.90 4.40
CA GLU A 83 -14.97 6.11 3.02
C GLU A 83 -13.52 5.63 2.78
N GLN A 84 -13.33 4.78 1.76
CA GLN A 84 -12.02 4.31 1.31
C GLN A 84 -11.16 3.63 2.40
N TYR A 85 -11.80 2.89 3.32
CA TYR A 85 -11.11 2.09 4.34
C TYR A 85 -10.38 0.91 3.71
N THR A 86 -9.07 0.77 3.96
CA THR A 86 -8.22 -0.30 3.40
C THR A 86 -7.36 -0.92 4.49
N PHE A 87 -6.64 -1.99 4.19
CA PHE A 87 -5.69 -2.58 5.15
C PHE A 87 -4.61 -1.59 5.59
N SER A 88 -4.14 -0.72 4.68
CA SER A 88 -3.20 0.37 5.03
C SER A 88 -3.80 1.36 6.02
N SER A 89 -5.12 1.57 6.04
CA SER A 89 -5.79 2.41 7.03
C SER A 89 -5.67 1.81 8.44
N PHE A 90 -5.84 0.48 8.56
CA PHE A 90 -5.68 -0.24 9.82
C PHE A 90 -4.21 -0.30 10.27
N GLU A 91 -3.28 -0.57 9.35
CA GLU A 91 -1.86 -0.53 9.69
C GLU A 91 -1.40 0.85 10.15
N LEU A 92 -1.85 1.91 9.47
CA LEU A 92 -1.56 3.28 9.89
C LEU A 92 -2.06 3.55 11.30
N TRP A 93 -3.28 3.09 11.60
CA TRP A 93 -3.83 3.17 12.95
C TRP A 93 -2.99 2.41 13.98
N LEU A 94 -2.59 1.17 13.67
CA LEU A 94 -1.70 0.40 14.53
C LEU A 94 -0.41 1.14 14.84
N ASN A 95 0.21 1.77 13.84
CA ASN A 95 1.52 2.41 13.97
C ASN A 95 1.47 3.79 14.62
N GLN A 96 0.45 4.60 14.33
CA GLN A 96 0.42 6.02 14.72
C GLN A 96 -0.61 6.36 15.79
N PHE A 97 -1.72 5.61 15.90
CA PHE A 97 -2.90 6.05 16.66
C PHE A 97 -3.34 5.10 17.78
N SER A 98 -3.02 3.81 17.70
CA SER A 98 -3.55 2.76 18.57
C SER A 98 -3.14 2.87 20.05
N LYS A 99 -2.03 3.57 20.35
CA LYS A 99 -1.39 3.64 21.67
C LYS A 99 -1.02 2.25 22.25
N LEU A 100 -1.06 1.19 21.45
CA LEU A 100 -0.67 -0.15 21.85
C LEU A 100 0.83 -0.23 22.10
N THR A 101 1.24 -1.13 22.99
CA THR A 101 2.67 -1.44 23.15
C THR A 101 3.21 -2.14 21.90
N LYS A 102 4.52 -2.03 21.66
CA LYS A 102 5.18 -2.71 20.53
C LYS A 102 4.89 -4.21 20.51
N GLU A 103 4.87 -4.85 21.67
CA GLU A 103 4.60 -6.29 21.80
C GLU A 103 3.16 -6.66 21.40
N VAL A 104 2.17 -5.88 21.84
CA VAL A 104 0.76 -6.13 21.47
C VAL A 104 0.54 -5.87 19.98
N ASN A 105 1.12 -4.81 19.41
CA ASN A 105 1.08 -4.54 17.97
C ASN A 105 1.74 -5.69 17.17
N TYR A 106 2.93 -6.13 17.58
CA TYR A 106 3.62 -7.28 16.97
C TYR A 106 2.77 -8.55 17.06
N ARG A 107 2.07 -8.80 18.18
CA ARG A 107 1.19 -9.97 18.36
C ARG A 107 -0.05 -9.92 17.46
N ILE A 108 -0.67 -8.73 17.30
CA ILE A 108 -1.75 -8.52 16.33
C ILE A 108 -1.27 -8.89 14.92
N ARG A 109 -0.10 -8.37 14.50
CA ARG A 109 0.51 -8.70 13.20
C ARG A 109 0.71 -10.21 13.06
N GLY A 110 1.27 -10.86 14.08
CA GLY A 110 1.50 -12.31 14.11
C GLY A 110 0.23 -13.14 13.95
N LYS A 111 -0.88 -12.72 14.58
CA LYS A 111 -2.20 -13.40 14.43
C LYS A 111 -2.81 -13.19 13.04
N ILE A 112 -2.72 -11.98 12.48
CA ILE A 112 -3.20 -11.69 11.12
C ILE A 112 -2.50 -12.60 10.12
N VAL A 113 -1.17 -12.66 10.18
CA VAL A 113 -0.35 -13.39 9.21
C VAL A 113 -0.23 -14.88 9.53
N GLY A 114 -0.61 -15.29 10.73
CA GLY A 114 -0.52 -16.66 11.24
C GLY A 114 0.90 -17.13 11.52
N LYS A 115 1.78 -16.21 11.88
CA LYS A 115 3.20 -16.46 12.16
C LYS A 115 3.66 -15.56 13.30
N TRP A 116 3.67 -16.09 14.51
CA TRP A 116 4.16 -15.41 15.72
C TRP A 116 5.52 -15.98 16.09
N ILE A 117 6.59 -15.34 15.61
CA ILE A 117 7.97 -15.79 15.79
C ILE A 117 8.86 -14.63 16.28
N PRO A 118 10.08 -14.88 16.80
CA PRO A 118 11.01 -13.79 17.10
C PRO A 118 11.27 -12.96 15.85
N ARG A 119 11.27 -11.63 15.98
CA ARG A 119 11.46 -10.72 14.84
C ARG A 119 12.76 -11.00 14.08
N ASP A 120 13.84 -11.32 14.80
CA ASP A 120 15.14 -11.64 14.20
C ASP A 120 15.11 -12.89 13.31
N SER A 121 14.13 -13.79 13.46
CA SER A 121 13.97 -14.96 12.58
C SER A 121 13.63 -14.57 11.14
N TYR A 122 12.98 -13.41 10.95
CA TYR A 122 12.74 -12.85 9.63
C TYR A 122 14.02 -12.31 8.96
N GLN A 123 15.18 -12.36 9.64
CA GLN A 123 16.47 -12.06 9.03
C GLN A 123 16.78 -12.95 7.82
N LEU A 124 16.13 -14.12 7.75
CA LEU A 124 16.19 -14.97 6.57
C LEU A 124 15.70 -14.25 5.31
N TYR A 125 14.70 -13.36 5.41
CA TYR A 125 14.14 -12.63 4.27
C TYR A 125 14.63 -11.19 4.17
N PHE A 126 14.83 -10.51 5.30
CA PHE A 126 15.13 -9.08 5.36
C PHE A 126 16.36 -8.81 6.20
N PRO A 127 17.20 -7.81 5.88
CA PRO A 127 18.37 -7.48 6.71
C PRO A 127 17.94 -6.66 7.95
N ILE A 128 17.24 -7.28 8.89
CA ILE A 128 16.63 -6.64 10.08
C ILE A 128 17.12 -7.19 11.43
N GLY A 129 18.16 -8.03 11.43
CA GLY A 129 18.72 -8.60 12.66
C GLY A 129 19.24 -7.53 13.63
N MET A 130 19.49 -7.94 14.89
CA MET A 130 19.94 -7.05 15.98
C MET A 130 18.94 -5.91 16.26
N GLY A 131 17.64 -6.17 16.08
CA GLY A 131 16.59 -5.17 16.33
C GLY A 131 16.52 -4.02 15.33
N LYS A 132 17.17 -4.12 14.16
CA LYS A 132 17.17 -3.07 13.13
C LYS A 132 15.77 -2.87 12.55
N SER A 133 15.29 -1.63 12.52
CA SER A 133 14.06 -1.21 11.83
C SER A 133 14.40 -0.13 10.80
N TYR A 134 13.79 -0.19 9.62
CA TYR A 134 14.00 0.81 8.57
C TYR A 134 13.04 2.01 8.74
N PRO A 135 13.47 3.25 8.46
CA PRO A 135 12.57 4.40 8.48
C PRO A 135 11.61 4.40 7.28
N GLY A 136 10.46 5.06 7.45
CA GLY A 136 9.47 5.27 6.38
C GLY A 136 8.72 4.02 5.94
N THR A 137 8.02 4.12 4.81
CA THR A 137 7.24 3.01 4.21
C THR A 137 8.15 1.96 3.55
N HIS A 138 7.77 0.69 3.69
CA HIS A 138 8.36 -0.45 2.99
C HIS A 138 7.45 -0.95 1.87
N PHE A 139 7.95 -0.99 0.64
CA PHE A 139 7.25 -1.57 -0.50
C PHE A 139 7.72 -3.00 -0.75
N VAL A 140 6.79 -3.91 -1.00
CA VAL A 140 7.07 -5.19 -1.65
C VAL A 140 6.32 -5.18 -2.97
N THR A 141 7.05 -5.18 -4.08
CA THR A 141 6.45 -5.00 -5.41
C THR A 141 6.60 -6.24 -6.27
N ALA A 142 5.52 -6.57 -6.97
CA ALA A 142 5.55 -7.45 -8.13
C ALA A 142 6.19 -6.73 -9.33
N HIS A 143 6.49 -7.50 -10.38
CA HIS A 143 7.00 -6.99 -11.64
C HIS A 143 5.98 -6.07 -12.36
N ASN A 144 6.42 -5.21 -13.30
CA ASN A 144 5.55 -4.26 -14.03
C ASN A 144 4.43 -4.90 -14.85
N SER A 145 4.62 -6.16 -15.22
CA SER A 145 3.60 -7.01 -15.85
C SER A 145 3.47 -8.25 -14.98
N PRO A 146 2.69 -8.16 -13.89
CA PRO A 146 2.58 -9.25 -12.93
C PRO A 146 2.02 -10.51 -13.60
N ASP A 147 2.70 -11.64 -13.43
CA ASP A 147 2.16 -12.98 -13.63
C ASP A 147 1.94 -13.67 -12.27
N LEU A 148 1.60 -14.95 -12.28
CA LEU A 148 1.33 -15.69 -11.05
C LEU A 148 2.57 -15.78 -10.16
N ASP A 149 3.75 -16.02 -10.75
CA ASP A 149 4.99 -16.24 -10.00
C ASP A 149 5.37 -15.02 -9.17
N THR A 150 5.50 -13.86 -9.83
CA THR A 150 5.83 -12.60 -9.15
C THR A 150 4.71 -12.13 -8.20
N THR A 151 3.44 -12.40 -8.52
CA THR A 151 2.30 -12.05 -7.65
C THR A 151 2.34 -12.85 -6.34
N VAL A 152 2.56 -14.16 -6.40
CA VAL A 152 2.65 -15.01 -5.21
C VAL A 152 3.91 -14.69 -4.39
N ALA A 153 5.06 -14.56 -5.05
CA ALA A 153 6.33 -14.28 -4.36
C ALA A 153 6.30 -12.92 -3.65
N SER A 154 5.76 -11.88 -4.30
CA SER A 154 5.58 -10.55 -3.71
C SER A 154 4.52 -10.52 -2.61
N PHE A 155 3.42 -11.28 -2.74
CA PHE A 155 2.40 -11.39 -1.69
C PHE A 155 2.96 -11.95 -0.39
N TRP A 156 3.65 -13.09 -0.45
CA TRP A 156 4.26 -13.67 0.75
C TRP A 156 5.42 -12.85 1.27
N GLY A 157 6.17 -12.20 0.38
CA GLY A 157 7.15 -11.18 0.77
C GLY A 157 6.52 -10.02 1.56
N TRP A 158 5.35 -9.53 1.14
CA TRP A 158 4.61 -8.48 1.85
C TRP A 158 4.09 -8.98 3.19
N ILE A 159 3.47 -10.17 3.22
CA ILE A 159 2.94 -10.70 4.47
C ILE A 159 4.05 -10.87 5.51
N ASP A 160 5.20 -11.42 5.12
CA ASP A 160 6.32 -11.59 6.05
C ASP A 160 6.96 -10.23 6.42
N ALA A 161 6.96 -9.24 5.53
CA ALA A 161 7.43 -7.89 5.85
C ALA A 161 6.51 -7.18 6.86
N PHE A 162 5.19 -7.28 6.68
CA PHE A 162 4.17 -6.77 7.60
C PHE A 162 4.25 -7.46 8.95
N ALA A 163 4.41 -8.79 8.97
CA ALA A 163 4.57 -9.57 10.18
C ALA A 163 5.79 -9.14 10.98
N ALA A 164 6.94 -9.03 10.31
CA ALA A 164 8.22 -8.67 10.92
C ALA A 164 8.30 -7.19 11.33
N GLN A 165 7.38 -6.35 10.87
CA GLN A 165 7.50 -4.89 10.97
C GLN A 165 8.90 -4.44 10.51
N VAL A 166 9.20 -4.69 9.23
CA VAL A 166 10.51 -4.37 8.61
C VAL A 166 10.81 -2.87 8.73
N SER A 167 9.77 -2.04 8.64
CA SER A 167 9.88 -0.58 8.73
C SER A 167 8.95 0.04 9.78
N GLU A 168 9.23 1.28 10.16
CA GLU A 168 8.40 2.07 11.09
C GLU A 168 7.11 2.61 10.43
N GLY A 169 7.10 2.73 9.10
CA GLY A 169 5.96 3.19 8.30
C GLY A 169 5.02 2.06 7.87
N LEU A 170 4.38 2.24 6.72
CA LEU A 170 3.44 1.26 6.15
C LEU A 170 4.18 0.14 5.42
N HIS A 171 3.55 -1.03 5.32
CA HIS A 171 4.01 -2.13 4.47
C HIS A 171 3.05 -2.25 3.30
N ILE A 172 3.51 -1.88 2.11
CA ILE A 172 2.67 -1.80 0.92
C ILE A 172 3.01 -2.95 -0.02
N TRP A 173 2.01 -3.80 -0.29
CA TRP A 173 2.05 -4.71 -1.41
C TRP A 173 1.67 -3.95 -2.68
N ASN A 174 2.59 -3.85 -3.63
CA ASN A 174 2.33 -3.20 -4.91
C ASN A 174 2.27 -4.25 -6.03
N VAL A 175 1.15 -4.30 -6.74
CA VAL A 175 0.89 -5.14 -7.92
C VAL A 175 0.62 -4.21 -9.10
N PRO A 176 1.67 -3.75 -9.82
CA PRO A 176 1.54 -2.75 -10.88
C PRO A 176 0.47 -3.13 -11.91
N GLY A 177 -0.49 -2.24 -12.16
CA GLY A 177 -1.57 -2.51 -13.12
C GLY A 177 -2.67 -3.47 -12.63
N GLY A 178 -2.53 -4.06 -11.45
CA GLY A 178 -3.50 -5.01 -10.88
C GLY A 178 -3.11 -6.48 -11.09
N PRO A 179 -3.87 -7.42 -10.50
CA PRO A 179 -3.60 -8.85 -10.67
C PRO A 179 -3.74 -9.29 -12.14
N PRO A 180 -3.08 -10.38 -12.56
CA PRO A 180 -3.24 -10.93 -13.90
C PRO A 180 -4.64 -11.55 -14.07
N VAL A 181 -5.63 -10.72 -14.37
CA VAL A 181 -7.06 -11.09 -14.46
C VAL A 181 -7.38 -12.20 -15.47
N THR A 182 -6.46 -12.50 -16.39
CA THR A 182 -6.60 -13.55 -17.39
C THR A 182 -6.18 -14.93 -16.88
N GLN A 183 -5.51 -15.02 -15.74
CA GLN A 183 -5.08 -16.29 -15.12
C GLN A 183 -6.15 -16.79 -14.16
N VAL A 184 -6.65 -18.01 -14.42
CA VAL A 184 -7.71 -18.64 -13.61
C VAL A 184 -7.24 -18.93 -12.17
N GLU A 185 -5.94 -19.11 -11.99
CA GLU A 185 -5.27 -19.35 -10.72
C GLU A 185 -5.45 -18.20 -9.73
N ILE A 186 -5.58 -16.95 -10.20
CA ILE A 186 -5.84 -15.80 -9.32
C ILE A 186 -7.18 -15.96 -8.60
N GLY A 187 -8.22 -16.42 -9.29
CA GLY A 187 -9.51 -16.70 -8.68
C GLY A 187 -9.39 -17.77 -7.58
N LEU A 188 -8.77 -18.90 -7.93
CA LEU A 188 -8.61 -20.05 -7.04
C LEU A 188 -7.75 -19.74 -5.79
N LEU A 189 -6.66 -18.99 -5.97
CA LEU A 189 -5.64 -18.80 -4.92
C LEU A 189 -5.87 -17.55 -4.09
N PHE A 190 -6.46 -16.51 -4.66
CA PHE A 190 -6.67 -15.27 -3.91
C PHE A 190 -8.14 -15.06 -3.58
N ASN A 191 -9.02 -15.13 -4.56
CA ASN A 191 -10.42 -14.77 -4.36
C ASN A 191 -11.18 -15.81 -3.53
N ASP A 192 -10.95 -17.10 -3.79
CA ASP A 192 -11.59 -18.17 -3.04
C ASP A 192 -11.01 -18.31 -1.62
N LEU A 193 -9.73 -17.97 -1.43
CA LEU A 193 -9.04 -18.09 -0.13
C LEU A 193 -9.20 -16.89 0.79
N PHE A 194 -9.23 -15.68 0.25
CA PHE A 194 -9.27 -14.43 1.04
C PHE A 194 -10.50 -13.58 0.76
N GLY A 195 -11.30 -13.92 -0.26
CA GLY A 195 -12.47 -13.17 -0.70
C GLY A 195 -12.21 -12.32 -1.95
N GLN A 196 -13.28 -12.00 -2.68
CA GLN A 196 -13.24 -11.29 -3.98
C GLN A 196 -12.60 -9.89 -3.90
N GLU A 197 -12.59 -9.26 -2.73
CA GLU A 197 -12.04 -7.91 -2.53
C GLU A 197 -10.57 -7.91 -2.07
N VAL A 198 -9.89 -9.06 -2.05
CA VAL A 198 -8.52 -9.19 -1.53
C VAL A 198 -7.54 -8.18 -2.13
N PHE A 199 -7.52 -8.04 -3.46
CA PHE A 199 -6.62 -7.07 -4.12
C PHE A 199 -7.02 -5.62 -3.83
N ASN A 200 -8.32 -5.32 -3.75
CA ASN A 200 -8.82 -3.97 -3.43
C ASN A 200 -8.51 -3.57 -1.98
N CYS A 201 -8.53 -4.55 -1.08
CA CYS A 201 -8.26 -4.36 0.34
C CYS A 201 -6.77 -4.24 0.66
N LEU A 202 -5.93 -5.06 0.00
CA LEU A 202 -4.53 -5.26 0.38
C LEU A 202 -3.53 -4.59 -0.58
N ALA A 203 -3.77 -4.62 -1.88
CA ALA A 203 -2.78 -4.21 -2.88
C ALA A 203 -2.91 -2.74 -3.29
N LYS A 204 -1.79 -2.15 -3.73
CA LYS A 204 -1.76 -0.92 -4.54
C LYS A 204 -1.40 -1.29 -5.98
N THR A 205 -1.96 -0.57 -6.94
CA THR A 205 -1.77 -0.86 -8.38
C THR A 205 -0.89 0.16 -9.09
N ARG A 206 0.03 0.80 -8.34
CA ARG A 206 0.84 1.91 -8.85
C ARG A 206 1.88 1.39 -9.84
N LEU A 207 1.97 2.02 -11.00
CA LEU A 207 3.03 1.77 -12.01
C LEU A 207 4.38 2.37 -11.61
N SER A 208 4.40 3.27 -10.65
CA SER A 208 5.62 3.90 -10.11
C SER A 208 5.53 3.98 -8.59
N LEU A 209 6.61 3.63 -7.91
CA LEU A 209 6.68 3.73 -6.45
C LEU A 209 6.99 5.17 -6.04
N THR A 210 6.02 5.85 -5.43
CA THR A 210 6.16 7.19 -4.87
C THR A 210 5.68 7.23 -3.44
N LEU A 211 6.28 8.11 -2.64
CA LEU A 211 5.86 8.38 -1.26
C LEU A 211 4.89 9.56 -1.25
N THR A 212 3.87 9.48 -0.41
CA THR A 212 2.97 10.59 -0.11
C THR A 212 3.14 11.08 1.32
N SER A 213 2.47 12.18 1.68
CA SER A 213 2.47 12.68 3.07
C SER A 213 2.05 11.60 4.08
N LEU A 214 1.12 10.71 3.71
CA LEU A 214 0.68 9.60 4.55
C LEU A 214 1.81 8.61 4.87
N ASP A 215 2.74 8.41 3.93
CA ASP A 215 3.89 7.50 4.10
C ASP A 215 4.99 8.08 4.99
N LEU A 216 5.05 9.42 5.09
CA LEU A 216 6.11 10.15 5.79
C LEU A 216 5.68 10.76 7.12
N MET A 217 4.36 10.87 7.35
CA MET A 217 3.86 11.54 8.53
C MET A 217 4.11 10.75 9.81
N THR A 218 4.23 11.48 10.91
CA THR A 218 4.26 10.91 12.25
C THR A 218 3.34 11.67 13.20
N GLN A 219 2.86 10.98 14.24
CA GLN A 219 2.23 11.62 15.41
C GLN A 219 3.26 12.02 16.47
N ARG A 220 4.51 11.54 16.38
CA ARG A 220 5.56 11.81 17.37
C ARG A 220 5.97 13.28 17.28
N GLY A 221 5.92 13.97 18.42
CA GLY A 221 6.24 15.40 18.49
C GLY A 221 5.11 16.32 18.03
N MET A 222 3.95 15.78 17.61
CA MET A 222 2.77 16.60 17.30
C MET A 222 2.02 16.95 18.60
N VAL A 223 1.79 18.24 18.83
CA VAL A 223 1.04 18.77 19.98
C VAL A 223 -0.15 19.57 19.47
N ARG A 224 -1.37 19.07 19.70
CA ARG A 224 -2.61 19.79 19.36
C ARG A 224 -2.96 20.81 20.45
N LYS A 225 -3.34 22.02 20.05
CA LYS A 225 -3.70 23.13 20.95
C LYS A 225 -4.94 23.86 20.48
N HIS A 226 -5.69 24.41 21.43
CA HIS A 226 -6.90 25.16 21.15
C HIS A 226 -6.64 26.67 21.24
N THR A 227 -7.50 27.45 20.60
CA THR A 227 -7.38 28.91 20.53
C THR A 227 -7.48 29.61 21.89
N HIS A 228 -8.04 28.96 22.92
CA HIS A 228 -8.16 29.50 24.27
C HIS A 228 -6.93 29.25 25.16
N ASP A 229 -5.97 28.43 24.71
CA ASP A 229 -4.75 28.18 25.47
C ASP A 229 -3.86 29.45 25.52
N LEU A 230 -2.96 29.55 26.52
CA LEU A 230 -2.05 30.69 26.65
C LEU A 230 -0.85 30.56 25.71
N ALA A 231 -0.59 31.57 24.87
CA ALA A 231 0.45 31.54 23.83
C ALA A 231 1.88 31.32 24.38
N LEU A 232 2.15 31.78 25.60
CA LEU A 232 3.46 31.72 26.27
C LEU A 232 3.68 30.46 27.10
N SER A 233 2.67 29.60 27.25
CA SER A 233 2.77 28.38 28.06
C SER A 233 3.46 27.20 27.35
N PHE A 234 3.85 27.39 26.09
CA PHE A 234 4.33 26.30 25.25
C PHE A 234 5.85 26.31 25.13
N ASP A 235 6.46 25.20 25.55
CA ASP A 235 7.84 24.91 25.22
C ASP A 235 7.89 24.20 23.85
N HIS A 236 8.44 24.88 22.84
CA HIS A 236 8.77 24.27 21.54
C HIS A 236 9.93 23.26 21.64
N GLU A 237 10.55 23.09 22.81
CA GLU A 237 11.65 22.18 23.14
C GLU A 237 12.73 22.14 22.06
N ARG A 238 13.29 23.32 21.73
CA ARG A 238 14.28 23.48 20.63
C ARG A 238 13.77 22.93 19.28
N GLN A 239 12.52 23.24 18.92
CA GLN A 239 11.86 22.85 17.65
C GLN A 239 11.54 21.35 17.51
N ARG A 240 11.57 20.58 18.60
CA ARG A 240 11.18 19.16 18.58
C ARG A 240 9.67 18.98 18.49
N ASN A 241 8.91 19.87 19.09
CA ASN A 241 7.45 19.80 19.11
C ASN A 241 6.85 20.65 17.99
N ALA A 242 5.98 20.05 17.20
CA ALA A 242 5.14 20.72 16.22
C ALA A 242 3.80 21.06 16.86
N VAL A 243 3.56 22.35 17.10
CA VAL A 243 2.31 22.83 17.67
C VAL A 243 1.31 23.06 16.54
N VAL A 244 0.20 22.34 16.60
CA VAL A 244 -0.87 22.35 15.60
C VAL A 244 -2.11 22.92 16.27
N LEU A 245 -2.61 24.04 15.73
CA LEU A 245 -3.79 24.71 16.26
C LEU A 245 -5.04 24.10 15.66
N THR A 246 -5.99 23.76 16.52
CA THR A 246 -7.32 23.32 16.14
C THR A 246 -8.39 24.15 16.79
N ASP A 247 -9.57 24.20 16.18
CA ASP A 247 -10.77 24.71 16.84
C ASP A 247 -11.25 23.73 17.94
N ASN A 248 -12.41 24.03 18.53
CA ASN A 248 -13.02 23.19 19.56
C ASN A 248 -13.60 21.88 19.01
N GLU A 249 -13.84 21.79 17.70
CA GLU A 249 -14.34 20.60 17.00
C GLU A 249 -13.20 19.70 16.47
N GLY A 250 -11.95 20.19 16.53
CA GLY A 250 -10.74 19.47 16.14
C GLY A 250 -10.25 19.76 14.71
N PHE A 251 -10.82 20.75 14.02
CA PHE A 251 -10.39 21.13 12.67
C PHE A 251 -9.15 22.01 12.70
N TYR A 252 -8.30 21.85 11.69
CA TYR A 252 -7.03 22.55 11.56
C TYR A 252 -7.22 24.05 11.29
N LEU A 253 -6.56 24.86 12.10
CA LEU A 253 -6.51 26.32 11.93
C LEU A 253 -5.15 26.78 11.38
N GLY A 254 -4.06 26.16 11.82
CA GLY A 254 -2.71 26.55 11.42
C GLY A 254 -1.62 25.94 12.30
N ASP A 255 -0.36 26.13 11.90
CA ASP A 255 0.81 25.74 12.69
C ASP A 255 1.27 26.91 13.57
N TRP A 256 1.70 26.64 14.81
CA TRP A 256 2.27 27.65 15.72
C TRP A 256 3.76 27.39 15.96
N ARG A 257 4.62 28.10 15.21
CA ARG A 257 6.07 27.85 15.12
C ARG A 257 6.85 28.83 15.99
N THR A 258 8.11 28.48 16.28
CA THR A 258 9.01 29.34 17.08
C THR A 258 9.20 30.74 16.48
N ILE A 259 9.23 30.86 15.14
CA ILE A 259 9.33 32.16 14.46
C ILE A 259 8.08 33.04 14.68
N ASP A 260 6.91 32.41 14.84
CA ASP A 260 5.66 33.12 15.09
C ASP A 260 5.64 33.70 16.52
N VAL A 261 6.18 32.96 17.49
CA VAL A 261 6.23 33.37 18.90
C VAL A 261 6.96 34.70 19.05
N GLU A 262 8.15 34.83 18.48
CA GLU A 262 8.96 36.04 18.65
C GLU A 262 8.31 37.26 17.97
N GLY A 263 7.83 37.10 16.73
CA GLY A 263 7.17 38.19 16.01
C GLY A 263 5.90 38.69 16.72
N VAL A 264 5.04 37.76 17.15
CA VAL A 264 3.81 38.11 17.86
C VAL A 264 4.11 38.73 19.23
N ARG A 265 5.08 38.17 19.97
CA ARG A 265 5.49 38.70 21.27
C ARG A 265 5.95 40.15 21.18
N GLN A 266 6.71 40.53 20.16
CA GLN A 266 7.14 41.91 19.97
C GLN A 266 5.96 42.89 19.81
N ILE A 267 4.92 42.52 19.06
CA ILE A 267 3.73 43.34 18.87
C ILE A 267 2.93 43.46 20.17
N VAL A 268 2.67 42.33 20.83
CA VAL A 268 1.92 42.29 22.09
C VAL A 268 2.64 43.07 23.19
N MET A 269 3.97 42.91 23.29
CA MET A 269 4.80 43.69 24.22
C MET A 269 4.76 45.18 23.91
N SER A 270 4.72 45.57 22.63
CA SER A 270 4.63 46.99 22.25
C SER A 270 3.34 47.63 22.76
N LEU A 271 2.18 46.96 22.61
CA LEU A 271 0.93 47.43 23.18
C LEU A 271 0.96 47.41 24.73
N ASN A 272 1.46 46.33 25.32
CA ASN A 272 1.56 46.21 26.78
C ASN A 272 2.42 47.33 27.40
N ASN A 273 3.51 47.71 26.75
CA ASN A 273 4.34 48.85 27.18
C ASN A 273 3.55 50.16 27.13
N CYS A 274 2.68 50.36 26.13
CA CYS A 274 1.79 51.52 26.06
C CYS A 274 0.77 51.52 27.20
N LEU A 275 0.17 50.37 27.49
CA LEU A 275 -0.81 50.22 28.57
C LEU A 275 -0.18 50.43 29.95
N MET A 276 1.02 49.88 30.21
CA MET A 276 1.75 50.11 31.46
C MET A 276 2.17 51.57 31.63
N TRP A 277 2.62 52.21 30.55
CA TRP A 277 2.96 53.63 30.56
C TRP A 277 1.72 54.47 30.88
N PHE A 278 0.58 54.17 30.25
CA PHE A 278 -0.68 54.86 30.51
C PHE A 278 -1.19 54.63 31.94
N GLU A 279 -1.16 53.40 32.45
CA GLU A 279 -1.51 53.07 33.84
C GLU A 279 -0.65 53.87 34.83
N SER A 280 0.67 53.92 34.61
CA SER A 280 1.60 54.67 35.45
C SER A 280 1.35 56.17 35.38
N ASN A 281 1.13 56.70 34.18
CA ASN A 281 0.86 58.12 33.96
C ASN A 281 -0.49 58.53 34.59
N LEU A 282 -1.51 57.68 34.48
CA LEU A 282 -2.81 57.87 35.12
C LEU A 282 -2.67 57.93 36.64
N HIS A 283 -1.89 57.04 37.25
CA HIS A 283 -1.61 57.08 38.69
C HIS A 283 -0.88 58.38 39.10
N ILE A 284 0.19 58.76 38.38
CA ILE A 284 0.97 59.95 38.70
C ILE A 284 0.11 61.21 38.61
N GLU A 285 -0.65 61.36 37.53
CA GLU A 285 -1.45 62.55 37.25
C GLU A 285 -2.63 62.70 38.20
N LEU A 286 -3.29 61.58 38.55
CA LEU A 286 -4.37 61.60 39.54
C LEU A 286 -3.83 61.88 40.95
N ILE A 287 -2.78 61.20 41.39
CA ILE A 287 -2.18 61.44 42.71
C ILE A 287 -1.67 62.88 42.81
N SER A 288 -1.03 63.40 41.75
CA SER A 288 -0.56 64.78 41.70
C SER A 288 -1.73 65.77 41.78
N CYS A 289 -2.83 65.50 41.08
CA CYS A 289 -4.04 66.31 41.15
C CYS A 289 -4.62 66.37 42.57
N PHE A 290 -4.70 65.23 43.26
CA PHE A 290 -5.21 65.15 44.65
C PHE A 290 -4.21 65.64 45.71
N ALA A 291 -2.93 65.80 45.37
CA ALA A 291 -1.89 66.32 46.27
C ALA A 291 -1.81 67.86 46.29
N GLU A 292 -2.53 68.54 45.40
CA GLU A 292 -2.52 70.01 45.36
C GLU A 292 -3.27 70.64 46.55
N LYS A 293 -2.85 71.85 46.93
CA LYS A 293 -3.45 72.60 48.06
C LYS A 293 -4.93 72.94 47.88
N LYS A 294 -5.42 73.03 46.64
CA LYS A 294 -6.82 73.33 46.33
C LYS A 294 -7.25 72.58 45.08
N VAL A 295 -8.05 71.54 45.26
CA VAL A 295 -8.55 70.67 44.20
C VAL A 295 -10.05 70.94 44.00
N THR A 296 -10.46 71.18 42.75
CA THR A 296 -11.87 71.37 42.40
C THR A 296 -12.37 70.24 41.52
N VAL A 297 -13.68 69.96 41.56
CA VAL A 297 -14.33 68.98 40.67
C VAL A 297 -14.00 69.27 39.21
N ASP A 298 -14.04 70.55 38.80
CA ASP A 298 -13.72 70.96 37.44
C ASP A 298 -12.27 70.62 37.05
N LYS A 299 -11.33 70.78 37.99
CA LYS A 299 -9.93 70.44 37.76
C LYS A 299 -9.71 68.92 37.65
N VAL A 300 -10.33 68.12 38.52
CA VAL A 300 -10.28 66.65 38.45
C VAL A 300 -10.94 66.16 37.16
N SER A 301 -12.09 66.72 36.80
CA SER A 301 -12.81 66.42 35.55
C SER A 301 -11.96 66.73 34.32
N LYS A 302 -11.29 67.89 34.30
CA LYS A 302 -10.37 68.29 33.22
C LYS A 302 -9.18 67.34 33.13
N GLN A 303 -8.60 66.95 34.27
CA GLN A 303 -7.45 66.03 34.30
C GLN A 303 -7.85 64.64 33.77
N VAL A 304 -8.97 64.09 34.24
CA VAL A 304 -9.51 62.80 33.78
C VAL A 304 -9.82 62.83 32.28
N ARG A 305 -10.47 63.89 31.77
CA ARG A 305 -10.75 64.04 30.32
C ARG A 305 -9.47 64.15 29.49
N SER A 306 -8.48 64.87 30.00
CA SER A 306 -7.18 65.01 29.31
C SER A 306 -6.44 63.68 29.22
N LEU A 307 -6.52 62.84 30.26
CA LEU A 307 -5.87 61.54 30.29
C LEU A 307 -6.58 60.53 29.40
N LEU A 308 -7.91 60.44 29.50
CA LEU A 308 -8.71 59.53 28.67
C LEU A 308 -8.69 59.92 27.18
N GLY A 309 -8.61 61.22 26.89
CA GLY A 309 -8.53 61.76 25.53
C GLY A 309 -7.13 61.71 24.89
N MET A 310 -6.10 61.31 25.62
CA MET A 310 -4.74 61.14 25.08
C MET A 310 -4.73 60.03 24.02
N LYS A 311 -4.06 60.28 22.90
CA LYS A 311 -3.94 59.29 21.83
C LYS A 311 -2.80 58.30 22.08
N ILE A 312 -2.95 57.09 21.54
CA ILE A 312 -1.93 56.05 21.66
C ILE A 312 -0.63 56.48 20.96
N ASP A 313 -0.70 57.14 19.80
CA ASP A 313 0.46 57.68 19.06
C ASP A 313 1.20 58.82 19.78
N GLU A 314 0.57 59.45 20.78
CA GLU A 314 1.19 60.48 21.61
C GLU A 314 2.02 59.90 22.76
N CYS A 315 1.86 58.59 23.06
CA CYS A 315 2.57 57.90 24.12
C CYS A 315 4.07 57.77 23.84
N HIS A 316 4.88 57.88 24.89
CA HIS A 316 6.34 57.76 24.75
C HIS A 316 6.79 56.43 24.12
N PRO A 317 6.27 55.26 24.54
CA PRO A 317 6.69 53.98 23.96
C PRO A 317 6.42 53.86 22.46
N VAL A 318 5.35 54.49 21.94
CA VAL A 318 4.98 54.41 20.51
C VAL A 318 5.92 55.26 19.65
N LYS A 319 6.36 56.41 20.16
CA LYS A 319 7.28 57.32 19.46
C LYS A 319 8.66 56.72 19.23
N GLU A 320 9.05 55.73 20.03
CA GLU A 320 10.33 55.03 19.91
C GLU A 320 10.27 53.82 18.96
N LEU A 321 9.07 53.43 18.50
CA LEU A 321 8.92 52.28 17.60
C LEU A 321 9.38 52.63 16.17
N PRO A 322 10.14 51.74 15.51
CA PRO A 322 10.45 51.86 14.09
C PRO A 322 9.17 51.87 13.22
N PRO A 323 9.20 52.50 12.03
CA PRO A 323 8.00 52.65 11.18
C PRO A 323 7.26 51.34 10.88
N LYS A 324 8.01 50.24 10.68
CA LYS A 324 7.43 48.92 10.41
C LYS A 324 6.70 48.34 11.64
N GLN A 325 7.26 48.50 12.83
CA GLN A 325 6.61 48.07 14.07
C GLN A 325 5.39 48.93 14.40
N LEU A 326 5.49 50.24 14.14
CA LEU A 326 4.36 51.17 14.27
C LEU A 326 3.17 50.72 13.41
N GLN A 327 3.45 50.36 12.15
CA GLN A 327 2.41 49.84 11.25
C GLN A 327 1.84 48.51 11.74
N PHE A 328 2.64 47.60 12.27
CA PHE A 328 2.14 46.35 12.85
C PHE A 328 1.29 46.56 14.09
N VAL A 329 1.64 47.47 14.99
CA VAL A 329 0.81 47.81 16.16
C VAL A 329 -0.50 48.47 15.72
N ASN A 330 -0.45 49.35 14.72
CA ASN A 330 -1.65 49.94 14.13
C ASN A 330 -2.58 48.88 13.52
N ASP A 331 -2.04 47.99 12.69
CA ASP A 331 -2.79 46.89 12.07
C ASP A 331 -3.33 45.91 13.13
N TYR A 332 -2.57 45.65 14.19
CA TYR A 332 -3.00 44.85 15.32
C TYR A 332 -4.23 45.47 16.01
N LEU A 333 -4.17 46.77 16.32
CA LEU A 333 -5.29 47.51 16.91
C LEU A 333 -6.53 47.48 16.01
N ILE A 334 -6.37 47.74 14.72
CA ILE A 334 -7.49 47.81 13.76
C ILE A 334 -8.07 46.44 13.47
N LYS A 335 -7.24 45.51 12.97
CA LYS A 335 -7.69 44.24 12.40
C LYS A 335 -8.02 43.24 13.51
N VAL A 336 -7.18 43.13 14.53
CA VAL A 336 -7.32 42.11 15.57
C VAL A 336 -8.20 42.61 16.72
N LEU A 337 -7.92 43.78 17.28
CA LEU A 337 -8.63 44.29 18.46
C LEU A 337 -9.87 45.13 18.15
N GLY A 338 -10.15 45.45 16.87
CA GLY A 338 -11.35 46.19 16.47
C GLY A 338 -11.35 47.67 16.88
N VAL A 339 -10.17 48.27 17.00
CA VAL A 339 -9.96 49.69 17.33
C VAL A 339 -9.85 50.46 16.01
N GLU A 340 -10.96 51.03 15.55
CA GLU A 340 -11.13 51.54 14.17
C GLU A 340 -10.06 52.55 13.71
N LYS A 341 -9.57 53.42 14.61
CA LYS A 341 -8.55 54.43 14.27
C LYS A 341 -7.11 53.96 14.59
N GLY A 342 -6.93 52.72 15.03
CA GLY A 342 -5.62 52.15 15.36
C GLY A 342 -4.87 52.97 16.40
N ILE A 343 -3.61 53.33 16.12
CA ILE A 343 -2.79 54.13 17.04
C ILE A 343 -3.27 55.58 17.19
N ALA A 344 -4.11 56.09 16.28
CA ALA A 344 -4.67 57.43 16.38
C ALA A 344 -5.89 57.50 17.33
N SER A 345 -6.34 56.35 17.85
CA SER A 345 -7.38 56.27 18.87
C SER A 345 -6.91 56.84 20.21
N SER A 346 -7.84 57.47 20.93
CA SER A 346 -7.65 57.79 22.35
C SER A 346 -7.74 56.54 23.24
N PHE A 347 -7.20 56.60 24.45
CA PHE A 347 -7.38 55.50 25.42
C PHE A 347 -8.85 55.27 25.81
N GLU A 348 -9.70 56.31 25.78
CA GLU A 348 -11.15 56.16 25.93
C GLU A 348 -11.76 55.33 24.79
N GLU A 349 -11.39 55.65 23.54
CA GLU A 349 -11.85 54.89 22.37
C GLU A 349 -11.34 53.45 22.37
N PHE A 350 -10.09 53.23 22.78
CA PHE A 350 -9.52 51.89 22.95
C PHE A 350 -10.30 51.08 24.00
N ALA A 351 -10.55 51.68 25.17
CA ALA A 351 -11.30 51.05 26.26
C ALA A 351 -12.71 50.64 25.83
N LEU A 352 -13.43 51.53 25.13
CA LEU A 352 -14.77 51.26 24.59
C LEU A 352 -14.77 50.17 23.51
N SER A 353 -13.74 50.11 22.67
CA SER A 353 -13.60 49.03 21.68
C SER A 353 -13.36 47.68 22.34
N ILE A 354 -12.50 47.61 23.36
CA ILE A 354 -12.21 46.36 24.09
C ILE A 354 -13.40 45.89 24.93
N GLU A 355 -14.24 46.79 25.45
CA GLU A 355 -15.45 46.41 26.20
C GLU A 355 -16.40 45.50 25.39
N LYS A 356 -16.44 45.65 24.06
CA LYS A 356 -17.22 44.78 23.16
C LYS A 356 -16.80 43.31 23.21
N THR A 357 -15.64 43.00 23.79
CA THR A 357 -15.13 41.64 23.96
C THR A 357 -15.66 40.94 25.22
N GLU A 358 -16.44 41.62 26.06
CA GLU A 358 -17.03 41.14 27.34
C GLU A 358 -16.02 40.71 28.43
N ILE A 359 -14.71 40.85 28.18
CA ILE A 359 -13.65 40.34 29.06
C ILE A 359 -13.22 41.37 30.11
N VAL A 360 -13.48 42.65 29.87
CA VAL A 360 -12.99 43.75 30.72
C VAL A 360 -14.07 44.80 30.92
N ASN A 361 -14.37 45.12 32.18
CA ASN A 361 -15.34 46.15 32.53
C ASN A 361 -14.69 47.54 32.63
N PHE A 362 -14.14 48.02 31.52
CA PHE A 362 -13.47 49.33 31.48
C PHE A 362 -14.47 50.49 31.66
N THR A 363 -15.74 50.28 31.31
CA THR A 363 -16.81 51.26 31.56
C THR A 363 -17.13 51.41 33.03
N GLN A 364 -16.91 50.41 33.89
CA GLN A 364 -16.95 50.63 35.34
C GLN A 364 -15.90 51.62 35.80
N ILE A 365 -14.69 51.61 35.23
CA ILE A 365 -13.64 52.59 35.53
C ILE A 365 -14.04 53.98 35.04
N ILE A 366 -14.54 54.10 33.81
CA ILE A 366 -15.02 55.38 33.26
C ILE A 366 -16.20 55.92 34.08
N THR A 367 -17.14 55.05 34.46
CA THR A 367 -18.32 55.38 35.28
C THR A 367 -17.91 55.77 36.69
N TRP A 368 -16.92 55.09 37.27
CA TRP A 368 -16.40 55.41 38.60
C TRP A 368 -15.60 56.72 38.59
N LEU A 369 -14.78 56.97 37.57
CA LEU A 369 -14.09 58.26 37.38
C LEU A 369 -15.10 59.41 37.19
N ARG A 370 -16.24 59.14 36.57
CA ARG A 370 -17.36 60.10 36.47
C ARG A 370 -18.14 60.23 37.79
N SER A 371 -18.27 59.16 38.58
CA SER A 371 -18.96 59.18 39.88
C SER A 371 -18.13 59.85 40.97
N LEU A 372 -16.79 59.84 40.87
CA LEU A 372 -15.90 60.67 41.69
C LEU A 372 -16.32 62.13 41.67
N LEU A 373 -16.72 62.65 40.50
CA LEU A 373 -17.15 64.04 40.31
C LEU A 373 -18.49 64.35 41.00
N GLN A 374 -19.24 63.33 41.41
CA GLN A 374 -20.52 63.41 42.12
C GLN A 374 -20.43 62.88 43.56
N SER A 375 -19.22 62.54 44.01
CA SER A 375 -19.00 61.93 45.32
C SER A 375 -19.00 62.96 46.44
N GLU A 376 -19.23 62.50 47.68
CA GLU A 376 -19.12 63.31 48.91
C GLU A 376 -17.70 63.82 49.19
N LEU A 377 -16.72 63.51 48.33
CA LEU A 377 -15.37 64.07 48.42
C LEU A 377 -15.35 65.59 48.22
N PHE A 378 -16.33 66.13 47.51
CA PHE A 378 -16.42 67.56 47.22
C PHE A 378 -17.57 68.20 47.99
N ASP A 379 -17.33 69.42 48.49
CA ASP A 379 -18.38 70.22 49.10
C ASP A 379 -19.39 70.77 48.07
N LYS A 380 -20.39 71.52 48.56
CA LYS A 380 -21.43 72.13 47.70
C LYS A 380 -20.87 73.17 46.72
N GLU A 381 -19.65 73.65 46.92
CA GLU A 381 -18.93 74.59 46.04
C GLU A 381 -18.01 73.86 45.06
N GLY A 382 -17.93 72.52 45.12
CA GLY A 382 -17.11 71.69 44.26
C GLY A 382 -15.63 71.68 44.65
N ILE A 383 -15.29 72.00 45.90
CA ILE A 383 -13.92 71.96 46.44
C ILE A 383 -13.73 70.67 47.22
N LEU A 384 -12.58 70.02 47.06
CA LEU A 384 -12.22 68.80 47.77
C LEU A 384 -12.21 69.04 49.29
N THR A 385 -13.04 68.30 50.02
CA THR A 385 -13.05 68.28 51.48
C THR A 385 -11.88 67.45 52.00
N GLU A 386 -11.15 67.95 53.01
CA GLU A 386 -9.95 67.28 53.53
C GLU A 386 -10.31 66.09 54.45
N ASN A 387 -10.90 65.04 53.87
CA ASN A 387 -11.16 63.76 54.53
C ASN A 387 -10.19 62.71 53.99
N ARG A 388 -8.95 62.71 54.52
CA ARG A 388 -7.86 61.86 54.04
C ARG A 388 -8.23 60.36 53.99
N PRO A 389 -8.88 59.77 55.02
CA PRO A 389 -9.34 58.38 54.93
C PRO A 389 -10.27 58.10 53.75
N GLN A 390 -11.21 59.00 53.47
CA GLN A 390 -12.17 58.84 52.37
C GLN A 390 -11.50 59.04 51.01
N ILE A 391 -10.60 60.02 50.88
CA ILE A 391 -9.82 60.26 49.66
C ILE A 391 -8.94 59.06 49.33
N PHE A 392 -8.17 58.56 50.31
CA PHE A 392 -7.28 57.41 50.09
C PHE A 392 -8.05 56.14 49.78
N ASN A 393 -9.18 55.88 50.45
CA ASN A 393 -10.03 54.73 50.14
C ASN A 393 -10.58 54.78 48.70
N GLN A 394 -11.01 55.95 48.23
CA GLN A 394 -11.48 56.10 46.84
C GLN A 394 -10.34 55.91 45.84
N LEU A 395 -9.15 56.48 46.09
CA LEU A 395 -7.98 56.26 45.23
C LEU A 395 -7.51 54.80 45.23
N GLU A 396 -7.54 54.11 46.37
CA GLU A 396 -7.20 52.69 46.47
C GLU A 396 -8.17 51.82 45.66
N ILE A 397 -9.48 52.07 45.75
CA ILE A 397 -10.50 51.39 44.95
C ILE A 397 -10.21 51.60 43.45
N LEU A 398 -9.91 52.82 43.02
CA LEU A 398 -9.58 53.11 41.62
C LEU A 398 -8.33 52.37 41.15
N VAL A 399 -7.23 52.46 41.90
CA VAL A 399 -5.96 51.82 41.56
C VAL A 399 -6.15 50.31 41.45
N LYS A 400 -6.93 49.71 42.35
CA LYS A 400 -7.25 48.27 42.30
C LYS A 400 -8.10 47.92 41.07
N MET A 401 -9.14 48.70 40.78
CA MET A 401 -9.98 48.49 39.59
C MET A 401 -9.18 48.62 38.29
N LEU A 402 -8.30 49.62 38.19
CA LEU A 402 -7.39 49.81 37.05
C LEU A 402 -6.44 48.63 36.90
N SER A 403 -5.75 48.24 37.97
CA SER A 403 -4.83 47.10 37.97
C SER A 403 -5.52 45.80 37.57
N ASP A 404 -6.74 45.54 38.06
CA ASP A 404 -7.51 44.34 37.72
C ASP A 404 -7.94 44.37 36.25
N ALA A 405 -8.36 45.53 35.72
CA ALA A 405 -8.74 45.70 34.32
C ALA A 405 -7.55 45.54 33.36
N PHE A 406 -6.41 46.18 33.66
CA PHE A 406 -5.20 46.01 32.85
C PHE A 406 -4.66 44.57 32.91
N ARG A 407 -4.76 43.89 34.05
CA ARG A 407 -4.43 42.46 34.15
C ARG A 407 -5.35 41.61 33.27
N ALA A 408 -6.65 41.89 33.25
CA ALA A 408 -7.61 41.20 32.39
C ALA A 408 -7.31 41.45 30.89
N ILE A 409 -6.99 42.69 30.50
CA ILE A 409 -6.55 43.02 29.12
C ILE A 409 -5.30 42.23 28.76
N ARG A 410 -4.27 42.21 29.63
CA ARG A 410 -3.02 41.47 29.39
C ARG A 410 -3.28 39.97 29.15
N ASN A 411 -4.06 39.35 30.02
CA ASN A 411 -4.43 37.94 29.87
C ASN A 411 -5.19 37.66 28.56
N TYR A 412 -6.04 38.60 28.14
CA TYR A 412 -6.76 38.48 26.87
C TYR A 412 -5.84 38.58 25.66
N VAL A 413 -4.96 39.57 25.62
CA VAL A 413 -4.03 39.78 24.48
C VAL A 413 -2.95 38.69 24.40
N ASP A 414 -2.63 38.03 25.51
CA ASP A 414 -1.69 36.90 25.58
C ASP A 414 -2.34 35.54 25.19
N SER A 415 -3.63 35.52 24.86
CA SER A 415 -4.32 34.31 24.40
C SER A 415 -3.87 33.87 22.99
N LEU A 416 -3.89 32.56 22.74
CA LEU A 416 -3.46 32.01 21.46
C LEU A 416 -4.35 32.44 20.29
N ASN A 417 -5.64 32.71 20.53
CA ASN A 417 -6.55 33.27 19.55
C ASN A 417 -6.04 34.63 19.02
N ILE A 418 -5.71 35.55 19.93
CA ILE A 418 -5.18 36.87 19.57
C ILE A 418 -3.83 36.73 18.88
N ALA A 419 -2.94 35.90 19.43
CA ALA A 419 -1.64 35.61 18.86
C ALA A 419 -1.74 35.08 17.41
N PHE A 420 -2.66 34.16 17.16
CA PHE A 420 -2.88 33.59 15.84
C PHE A 420 -3.49 34.59 14.85
N ARG A 421 -4.42 35.44 15.30
CA ARG A 421 -4.96 36.53 14.47
C ARG A 421 -3.91 37.59 14.12
N ILE A 422 -2.97 37.88 15.02
CA ILE A 422 -1.80 38.73 14.67
C ILE A 422 -1.00 38.07 13.55
N LYS A 423 -0.71 36.77 13.65
CA LYS A 423 -0.01 36.03 12.61
C LYS A 423 -0.72 36.11 11.23
N THR A 424 -2.02 35.89 11.19
CA THR A 424 -2.76 35.80 9.93
C THR A 424 -3.20 37.16 9.37
N GLU A 425 -3.70 38.07 10.21
CA GLU A 425 -4.30 39.35 9.78
C GLU A 425 -3.28 40.51 9.74
N VAL A 426 -2.26 40.49 10.62
CA VAL A 426 -1.24 41.54 10.70
C VAL A 426 -0.02 41.18 9.85
N PHE A 427 0.56 40.00 10.05
CA PHE A 427 1.71 39.56 9.25
C PHE A 427 1.31 39.00 7.87
N GLY A 428 0.04 38.65 7.67
CA GLY A 428 -0.44 38.11 6.39
C GLY A 428 0.01 36.67 6.12
N PHE A 429 0.46 35.92 7.15
CA PHE A 429 0.90 34.54 6.96
C PHE A 429 -0.29 33.60 6.81
N THR A 430 -0.40 32.99 5.63
CA THR A 430 -1.43 31.99 5.36
C THR A 430 -1.01 30.61 5.91
N PRO A 431 -1.96 29.83 6.46
CA PRO A 431 -1.69 28.46 6.86
C PRO A 431 -1.21 27.64 5.65
N GLN A 432 -0.06 26.99 5.80
CA GLN A 432 0.46 26.04 4.84
C GLN A 432 0.41 24.64 5.44
N TYR A 433 -0.18 23.71 4.70
CA TYR A 433 -0.34 22.33 5.11
C TYR A 433 -0.28 21.39 3.90
N LEU A 434 -0.17 20.10 4.18
CA LEU A 434 -0.14 19.03 3.20
C LEU A 434 -1.47 18.29 3.20
N SER A 435 -1.95 17.88 2.04
CA SER A 435 -2.95 16.82 1.98
C SER A 435 -2.29 15.49 2.29
N HIS A 436 -3.02 14.55 2.87
CA HIS A 436 -2.56 13.17 3.05
C HIS A 436 -2.09 12.48 1.76
N ARG A 437 -2.51 12.99 0.59
CA ARG A 437 -2.13 12.49 -0.75
C ARG A 437 -1.01 13.26 -1.44
N THR A 438 -0.53 14.35 -0.86
CA THR A 438 0.53 15.18 -1.45
C THR A 438 1.79 14.35 -1.67
N ASP A 439 2.38 14.41 -2.88
CA ASP A 439 3.56 13.63 -3.25
C ASP A 439 4.85 14.26 -2.70
N ILE A 440 5.92 13.46 -2.64
CA ILE A 440 7.20 13.88 -2.07
C ILE A 440 7.82 15.14 -2.71
N GLU A 441 7.67 15.36 -4.01
CA GLU A 441 8.25 16.53 -4.66
C GLU A 441 7.45 17.79 -4.31
N GLU A 442 6.12 17.69 -4.24
CA GLU A 442 5.28 18.76 -3.71
C GLU A 442 5.56 19.03 -2.21
N ILE A 443 5.78 17.99 -1.40
CA ILE A 443 6.17 18.14 0.02
C ILE A 443 7.48 18.94 0.14
N ARG A 444 8.50 18.56 -0.64
CA ARG A 444 9.82 19.25 -0.65
C ARG A 444 9.72 20.70 -1.12
N SER A 445 8.81 20.99 -2.05
CA SER A 445 8.54 22.36 -2.50
C SER A 445 7.85 23.18 -1.40
N LYS A 446 6.85 22.61 -0.73
CA LYS A 446 6.05 23.30 0.31
C LYS A 446 6.78 23.48 1.64
N ILE A 447 7.66 22.55 2.02
CA ILE A 447 8.34 22.62 3.33
C ILE A 447 9.20 23.88 3.45
N ALA A 448 9.84 24.32 2.36
CA ALA A 448 10.66 25.53 2.30
C ALA A 448 11.56 25.70 3.55
N ASP A 449 11.43 26.83 4.26
CA ASP A 449 12.17 27.15 5.49
C ASP A 449 11.44 26.69 6.78
N TYR A 450 10.32 25.98 6.66
CA TYR A 450 9.56 25.52 7.81
C TYR A 450 10.19 24.27 8.42
N SER A 451 10.21 24.20 9.76
CA SER A 451 10.69 23.04 10.50
C SER A 451 9.80 21.79 10.34
N TYR A 452 8.52 22.00 10.03
CA TYR A 452 7.54 20.95 9.77
C TYR A 452 6.34 21.50 8.98
N LEU A 453 5.57 20.58 8.40
CA LEU A 453 4.23 20.86 7.88
C LEU A 453 3.22 19.85 8.44
N THR A 454 2.03 20.34 8.78
CA THR A 454 0.91 19.50 9.19
C THR A 454 0.28 18.79 7.99
N VAL A 455 -0.02 17.51 8.17
CA VAL A 455 -0.74 16.68 7.20
C VAL A 455 -2.20 16.63 7.58
N ASN A 456 -3.07 17.01 6.64
CA ASN A 456 -4.51 17.08 6.83
C ASN A 456 -5.25 16.07 5.94
N GLN A 457 -6.31 15.50 6.49
CA GLN A 457 -7.37 14.81 5.75
C GLN A 457 -8.61 15.71 5.76
N THR A 458 -9.32 15.80 4.65
CA THR A 458 -10.57 16.57 4.58
C THR A 458 -11.75 15.71 4.99
N ASP A 459 -12.70 16.30 5.70
CA ASP A 459 -14.02 15.68 5.91
C ASP A 459 -14.90 15.78 4.65
N ALA A 460 -16.15 15.31 4.75
CA ALA A 460 -17.12 15.35 3.65
C ALA A 460 -17.49 16.79 3.21
N GLU A 461 -17.29 17.79 4.07
CA GLU A 461 -17.54 19.21 3.79
C GLU A 461 -16.28 19.95 3.30
N GLY A 462 -15.15 19.24 3.18
CA GLY A 462 -13.87 19.80 2.76
C GLY A 462 -13.05 20.46 3.88
N ARG A 463 -13.48 20.36 5.14
CA ARG A 463 -12.77 20.95 6.28
C ARG A 463 -11.54 20.10 6.66
N PRO A 464 -10.37 20.72 6.90
CA PRO A 464 -9.14 20.00 7.18
C PRO A 464 -9.09 19.48 8.62
N ILE A 465 -8.77 18.19 8.78
CA ILE A 465 -8.53 17.53 10.07
C ILE A 465 -7.05 17.12 10.12
N PRO A 466 -6.29 17.53 11.16
CA PRO A 466 -4.86 17.24 11.23
C PRO A 466 -4.59 15.82 11.70
N ILE A 467 -3.95 15.01 10.85
CA ILE A 467 -3.69 13.59 11.06
C ILE A 467 -2.21 13.26 11.29
N GLY A 468 -1.31 14.25 11.22
CA GLY A 468 0.12 14.03 11.46
C GLY A 468 0.96 15.23 11.04
N ILE A 469 2.27 15.09 11.15
CA ILE A 469 3.25 16.10 10.72
C ILE A 469 4.36 15.44 9.90
N VAL A 470 4.96 16.19 9.00
CA VAL A 470 6.21 15.85 8.32
C VAL A 470 7.27 16.86 8.74
N HIS A 471 8.37 16.40 9.32
CA HIS A 471 9.48 17.28 9.68
C HIS A 471 10.43 17.50 8.50
N ALA A 472 10.99 18.71 8.41
CA ALA A 472 11.96 19.04 7.37
C ALA A 472 13.23 18.16 7.43
N HIS A 473 13.71 17.83 8.64
CA HIS A 473 14.90 17.01 8.82
C HIS A 473 14.69 15.56 8.34
N ASP A 474 13.45 15.05 8.33
CA ASP A 474 13.15 13.72 7.79
C ASP A 474 13.28 13.69 6.27
N LEU A 475 12.91 14.78 5.58
CA LEU A 475 13.00 14.91 4.12
C LEU A 475 14.44 15.03 3.60
N GLN A 476 15.38 15.40 4.47
CA GLN A 476 16.81 15.54 4.16
C GLN A 476 17.56 14.21 4.24
N LYS A 477 16.95 13.14 4.76
CA LYS A 477 17.55 11.81 4.80
C LYS A 477 17.72 11.26 3.38
N GLU A 478 18.83 10.58 3.13
CA GLU A 478 19.09 9.91 1.84
C GLU A 478 18.04 8.83 1.55
N THR A 479 17.68 8.05 2.56
CA THR A 479 16.65 7.01 2.47
C THR A 479 15.37 7.46 3.19
N LEU A 480 14.28 7.56 2.44
CA LEU A 480 12.95 7.92 2.94
C LEU A 480 12.00 6.71 3.04
N GLY A 481 12.39 5.58 2.48
CA GLY A 481 11.65 4.32 2.52
C GLY A 481 12.47 3.19 1.93
N THR A 482 11.90 1.99 1.90
CA THR A 482 12.63 0.79 1.46
C THR A 482 11.80 -0.06 0.51
N VAL A 483 12.46 -0.93 -0.25
CA VAL A 483 11.83 -1.82 -1.23
C VAL A 483 12.39 -3.23 -1.12
N THR A 484 11.50 -4.21 -1.23
CA THR A 484 11.79 -5.62 -1.45
C THR A 484 11.34 -6.02 -2.85
N LEU A 485 12.21 -6.72 -3.57
CA LEU A 485 11.95 -7.24 -4.90
C LEU A 485 11.84 -8.76 -4.87
N ARG A 486 10.89 -9.28 -5.65
CA ARG A 486 10.59 -10.71 -5.79
C ARG A 486 10.40 -11.00 -7.26
N ASP A 487 11.11 -12.01 -7.75
CA ASP A 487 11.13 -12.42 -9.16
C ASP A 487 11.89 -11.46 -10.11
N PHE A 488 12.56 -10.44 -9.57
CA PHE A 488 13.44 -9.55 -10.32
C PHE A 488 14.33 -8.78 -9.35
N CYS A 489 15.34 -8.09 -9.86
CA CYS A 489 16.25 -7.30 -9.04
C CYS A 489 16.65 -5.94 -9.64
N ASN A 490 16.16 -5.61 -10.84
CA ASN A 490 16.56 -4.41 -11.56
C ASN A 490 15.82 -3.16 -11.04
N ARG A 491 16.60 -2.17 -10.59
CA ARG A 491 16.08 -0.87 -10.09
C ARG A 491 15.42 -0.05 -11.19
N GLU A 492 16.00 -0.04 -12.39
CA GLU A 492 15.57 0.80 -13.52
C GLU A 492 14.26 0.29 -14.13
N GLU A 493 14.09 -1.03 -14.18
CA GLU A 493 12.90 -1.70 -14.71
C GLU A 493 11.63 -1.20 -14.01
N MET A 494 11.66 -1.12 -12.68
CA MET A 494 10.54 -0.63 -11.87
C MET A 494 10.56 0.88 -11.60
N LYS A 495 11.50 1.62 -12.20
CA LYS A 495 11.70 3.07 -11.99
C LYS A 495 11.72 3.44 -10.50
N ILE A 496 12.39 2.63 -9.68
CA ILE A 496 12.43 2.82 -8.23
C ILE A 496 13.24 4.09 -7.94
N PRO A 497 12.66 5.12 -7.29
CA PRO A 497 13.36 6.37 -7.01
C PRO A 497 14.56 6.17 -6.08
N ALA A 498 15.57 7.04 -6.21
CA ALA A 498 16.81 6.95 -5.43
C ALA A 498 16.60 7.07 -3.91
N TYR A 499 15.55 7.78 -3.47
CA TYR A 499 15.20 7.89 -2.04
C TYR A 499 14.59 6.59 -1.46
N LEU A 500 14.34 5.58 -2.28
CA LEU A 500 13.91 4.25 -1.86
C LEU A 500 15.05 3.25 -1.95
N GLN A 501 15.41 2.67 -0.81
CA GLN A 501 16.50 1.72 -0.70
C GLN A 501 16.03 0.28 -0.95
N ILE A 502 16.67 -0.44 -1.88
CA ILE A 502 16.42 -1.88 -2.05
C ILE A 502 17.14 -2.63 -0.92
N ILE A 503 16.39 -3.38 -0.11
CA ILE A 503 16.93 -4.08 1.07
C ILE A 503 16.81 -5.61 0.97
N SER A 504 15.92 -6.14 0.14
CA SER A 504 15.74 -7.59 -0.02
C SER A 504 15.43 -7.93 -1.47
N VAL A 505 16.04 -9.00 -1.97
CA VAL A 505 15.88 -9.51 -3.34
C VAL A 505 15.83 -11.03 -3.28
N ILE A 506 14.79 -11.62 -3.89
CA ILE A 506 14.74 -13.04 -4.23
C ILE A 506 14.42 -13.10 -5.72
N ASP A 507 15.34 -13.65 -6.51
CA ASP A 507 15.30 -13.60 -7.97
C ASP A 507 15.89 -14.90 -8.56
N HIS A 508 15.49 -15.23 -9.78
CA HIS A 508 16.00 -16.35 -10.56
C HIS A 508 16.44 -15.94 -11.98
N HIS A 509 16.25 -14.68 -12.34
CA HIS A 509 16.68 -14.10 -13.61
C HIS A 509 18.18 -13.75 -13.62
N LYS A 510 18.66 -13.32 -14.79
CA LYS A 510 19.97 -12.67 -14.89
C LYS A 510 19.94 -11.36 -14.09
N SER A 511 20.63 -11.35 -12.96
CA SER A 511 20.51 -10.25 -12.02
C SER A 511 21.53 -9.12 -12.23
N ALA A 512 21.10 -7.88 -12.01
CA ALA A 512 21.93 -6.68 -11.86
C ALA A 512 21.38 -5.84 -10.70
N LEU A 513 22.04 -5.92 -9.53
CA LEU A 513 21.59 -5.27 -8.30
C LEU A 513 22.50 -4.08 -7.95
N THR A 514 21.92 -2.88 -7.88
CA THR A 514 22.61 -1.66 -7.41
C THR A 514 21.94 -1.17 -6.15
N THR A 515 22.69 -1.09 -5.05
CA THR A 515 22.17 -0.76 -3.72
C THR A 515 23.22 -0.06 -2.87
N ASP A 516 22.82 1.01 -2.16
CA ASP A 516 23.71 1.81 -1.29
C ASP A 516 23.94 1.18 0.10
N SER A 517 23.29 0.05 0.40
CA SER A 517 23.46 -0.69 1.66
C SER A 517 23.41 -2.21 1.45
N PRO A 518 23.99 -3.02 2.36
CA PRO A 518 23.98 -4.48 2.24
C PRO A 518 22.55 -5.04 2.23
N PRO A 519 22.08 -5.65 1.12
CA PRO A 519 20.76 -6.24 1.04
C PRO A 519 20.78 -7.69 1.52
N LYS A 520 19.60 -8.25 1.80
CA LYS A 520 19.40 -9.70 1.80
C LYS A 520 19.07 -10.14 0.37
N ALA A 521 20.07 -10.65 -0.36
CA ALA A 521 19.88 -11.15 -1.72
C ALA A 521 20.00 -12.68 -1.77
N VAL A 522 19.04 -13.33 -2.43
CA VAL A 522 19.09 -14.75 -2.79
C VAL A 522 18.78 -14.86 -4.27
N ILE A 523 19.77 -15.29 -5.05
CA ILE A 523 19.64 -15.50 -6.49
C ILE A 523 20.05 -16.93 -6.77
N SER A 524 19.18 -17.69 -7.42
CA SER A 524 19.42 -19.11 -7.70
C SER A 524 18.94 -19.47 -9.11
N ASP A 525 19.55 -20.50 -9.69
CA ASP A 525 19.10 -21.11 -10.93
C ASP A 525 17.91 -22.03 -10.63
N ALA A 526 16.73 -21.42 -10.55
CA ALA A 526 15.44 -22.08 -10.43
C ALA A 526 14.56 -21.64 -11.60
N GLN A 527 13.63 -22.48 -12.02
CA GLN A 527 12.69 -22.05 -13.05
C GLN A 527 11.65 -21.11 -12.47
N SER A 528 11.26 -21.22 -11.19
CA SER A 528 10.33 -20.33 -10.50
C SER A 528 10.98 -19.68 -9.28
N SER A 529 10.75 -18.38 -9.06
CA SER A 529 11.22 -17.69 -7.85
C SER A 529 10.60 -18.27 -6.58
N ASN A 530 9.39 -18.83 -6.67
CA ASN A 530 8.68 -19.42 -5.54
C ASN A 530 9.29 -20.72 -5.02
N ALA A 531 10.08 -21.45 -5.82
CA ALA A 531 10.87 -22.56 -5.32
C ALA A 531 11.90 -22.09 -4.27
N ILE A 532 12.52 -20.93 -4.51
CA ILE A 532 13.48 -20.29 -3.60
C ILE A 532 12.76 -19.77 -2.35
N VAL A 533 11.62 -19.11 -2.53
CA VAL A 533 10.80 -18.59 -1.41
C VAL A 533 10.33 -19.73 -0.50
N ALA A 534 9.87 -20.85 -1.09
CA ALA A 534 9.41 -22.03 -0.36
C ALA A 534 10.51 -22.65 0.51
N GLU A 535 11.73 -22.83 -0.03
CA GLU A 535 12.84 -23.35 0.77
C GLU A 535 13.20 -22.46 1.96
N MET A 536 13.10 -21.15 1.78
CA MET A 536 13.29 -20.19 2.87
C MET A 536 12.17 -20.31 3.90
N ALA A 537 10.92 -20.45 3.46
CA ALA A 537 9.78 -20.68 4.34
C ALA A 537 9.93 -21.96 5.16
N PHE A 538 10.39 -23.07 4.56
CA PHE A 538 10.65 -24.32 5.27
C PHE A 538 11.61 -24.13 6.43
N LYS A 539 12.70 -23.38 6.25
CA LYS A 539 13.70 -23.15 7.30
C LYS A 539 13.11 -22.45 8.53
N ILE A 540 12.19 -21.51 8.33
CA ILE A 540 11.50 -20.84 9.45
C ILE A 540 10.40 -21.74 10.02
N ASN A 541 9.58 -22.35 9.16
CA ASN A 541 8.44 -23.14 9.58
C ASN A 541 8.90 -24.37 10.38
N ASP A 542 10.03 -25.00 10.03
CA ASP A 542 10.63 -26.10 10.79
C ASP A 542 11.19 -25.69 12.16
N GLN A 543 11.44 -24.40 12.40
CA GLN A 543 11.93 -23.91 13.69
C GLN A 543 10.82 -23.65 14.69
N TYR A 544 9.59 -23.38 14.22
CA TYR A 544 8.50 -22.88 15.06
C TYR A 544 7.15 -23.60 14.84
N GLY A 545 7.01 -24.38 13.78
CA GLY A 545 5.79 -25.08 13.39
C GLY A 545 5.73 -26.51 13.91
N LEU A 546 4.57 -26.88 14.46
CA LEU A 546 4.28 -28.27 14.87
C LEU A 546 3.50 -29.04 13.80
N GLY A 547 3.12 -28.41 12.68
CA GLY A 547 2.32 -29.03 11.63
C GLY A 547 0.93 -29.48 12.09
N GLY A 548 0.35 -28.76 13.06
CA GLY A 548 -0.97 -29.06 13.60
C GLY A 548 -1.05 -30.27 14.53
N MET A 549 0.09 -30.87 14.88
CA MET A 549 0.18 -31.99 15.81
C MET A 549 0.34 -31.53 17.26
N SER A 550 -0.32 -32.25 18.16
CA SER A 550 -0.11 -32.17 19.61
C SER A 550 1.14 -32.94 20.04
N GLU A 551 1.63 -32.63 21.25
CA GLU A 551 2.75 -33.36 21.87
C GLU A 551 2.52 -34.87 21.90
N LYS A 552 1.31 -35.31 22.27
CA LYS A 552 0.95 -36.74 22.32
C LYS A 552 1.03 -37.39 20.94
N GLU A 553 0.58 -36.72 19.88
CA GLU A 553 0.64 -37.24 18.51
C GLU A 553 2.08 -37.35 18.01
N ILE A 554 2.93 -36.36 18.32
CA ILE A 554 4.36 -36.38 17.97
C ILE A 554 5.08 -37.52 18.69
N GLU A 555 4.84 -37.70 20.00
CA GLU A 555 5.46 -38.78 20.76
C GLU A 555 5.00 -40.17 20.30
N ALA A 556 3.72 -40.33 20.01
CA ALA A 556 3.19 -41.58 19.45
C ALA A 556 3.85 -41.93 18.12
N GLN A 557 4.01 -40.96 17.22
CA GLN A 557 4.68 -41.16 15.93
C GLN A 557 6.18 -41.45 16.08
N LEU A 558 6.88 -40.75 16.97
CA LEU A 558 8.29 -41.05 17.26
C LEU A 558 8.50 -42.50 17.71
N ASN A 559 7.61 -43.01 18.56
CA ASN A 559 7.66 -44.40 19.03
C ASN A 559 7.39 -45.42 17.91
N ASP A 560 6.50 -45.11 16.97
CA ASP A 560 6.25 -45.98 15.81
C ASP A 560 7.42 -45.95 14.82
N VAL A 561 7.88 -44.76 14.43
CA VAL A 561 8.92 -44.57 13.39
C VAL A 561 10.30 -45.01 13.90
N SER A 562 10.58 -44.91 15.20
CA SER A 562 11.86 -45.41 15.78
C SER A 562 12.10 -46.90 15.53
N LYS A 563 11.04 -47.67 15.21
CA LYS A 563 11.11 -49.10 14.87
C LYS A 563 11.38 -49.35 13.38
N LYS A 564 11.39 -48.32 12.53
CA LYS A 564 11.44 -48.36 11.06
C LYS A 564 12.60 -47.53 10.48
N LEU A 565 13.73 -47.46 11.21
CA LEU A 565 14.91 -46.65 10.85
C LEU A 565 15.89 -47.36 9.89
N ASP A 566 15.49 -48.49 9.33
CA ASP A 566 16.21 -49.26 8.32
C ASP A 566 16.07 -48.66 6.90
N THR A 567 15.20 -47.67 6.72
CA THR A 567 14.95 -46.99 5.45
C THR A 567 15.31 -45.50 5.52
N VAL A 568 15.76 -44.92 4.40
CA VAL A 568 16.08 -43.49 4.31
C VAL A 568 14.83 -42.63 4.57
N GLN A 569 13.69 -43.03 4.03
CA GLN A 569 12.38 -42.44 4.30
C GLN A 569 12.07 -42.42 5.81
N GLY A 570 12.25 -43.56 6.50
CA GLY A 570 12.05 -43.65 7.95
C GLY A 570 12.97 -42.72 8.73
N ILE A 571 14.24 -42.59 8.33
CA ILE A 571 15.20 -41.66 8.93
C ILE A 571 14.76 -40.20 8.74
N ARG A 572 14.34 -39.80 7.53
CA ARG A 572 13.87 -38.42 7.25
C ARG A 572 12.63 -38.06 8.07
N ILE A 573 11.64 -38.96 8.11
CA ILE A 573 10.42 -38.78 8.94
C ILE A 573 10.82 -38.63 10.42
N TYR A 574 11.72 -39.49 10.91
CA TYR A 574 12.19 -39.42 12.29
C TYR A 574 12.89 -38.09 12.60
N GLN A 575 13.72 -37.58 11.69
CA GLN A 575 14.37 -36.27 11.83
C GLN A 575 13.35 -35.13 11.92
N ARG A 576 12.31 -35.12 11.08
CA ARG A 576 11.24 -34.10 11.12
C ARG A 576 10.48 -34.14 12.45
N LEU A 577 10.15 -35.34 12.94
CA LEU A 577 9.50 -35.51 14.24
C LEU A 577 10.39 -35.08 15.41
N LEU A 578 11.69 -35.40 15.37
CA LEU A 578 12.65 -34.95 16.38
C LEU A 578 12.77 -33.42 16.41
N GLN A 579 12.75 -32.77 15.25
CA GLN A 579 12.75 -31.32 15.16
C GLN A 579 11.51 -30.73 15.84
N LYS A 580 10.31 -31.30 15.64
CA LYS A 580 9.10 -30.86 16.37
C LYS A 580 9.19 -31.10 17.87
N LYS A 581 9.73 -32.25 18.30
CA LYS A 581 9.98 -32.52 19.72
C LYS A 581 10.93 -31.50 20.34
N LYS A 582 11.97 -31.08 19.59
CA LYS A 582 12.87 -30.00 20.02
C LYS A 582 12.13 -28.68 20.24
N ILE A 583 11.17 -28.32 19.39
CA ILE A 583 10.33 -27.12 19.56
C ILE A 583 9.55 -27.19 20.88
N LEU A 584 8.89 -28.32 21.14
CA LEU A 584 8.12 -28.54 22.38
C LEU A 584 9.01 -28.44 23.63
N GLN A 585 10.18 -29.06 23.60
CA GLN A 585 11.13 -29.04 24.73
C GLN A 585 11.66 -27.65 25.04
N ASN A 586 11.82 -26.80 24.02
CA ASN A 586 12.26 -25.42 24.19
C ASN A 586 11.20 -24.51 24.83
N LYS A 587 9.99 -25.02 25.13
CA LYS A 587 8.84 -24.24 25.65
C LYS A 587 8.60 -22.95 24.86
N CYS A 588 8.77 -23.03 23.55
CA CYS A 588 8.68 -21.87 22.67
C CYS A 588 7.24 -21.33 22.70
N GLN A 589 7.05 -20.06 23.05
CA GLN A 589 5.74 -19.38 22.97
C GLN A 589 5.37 -18.98 21.53
N HIS A 590 6.28 -19.23 20.58
CA HIS A 590 6.14 -18.90 19.17
C HIS A 590 5.45 -20.01 18.42
N TYR A 591 4.76 -19.67 17.33
CA TYR A 591 4.06 -20.63 16.47
C TYR A 591 4.06 -20.19 15.02
N VAL A 592 3.87 -21.19 14.14
CA VAL A 592 3.34 -21.00 12.78
C VAL A 592 2.01 -21.72 12.70
N SER A 593 0.98 -21.03 12.22
CA SER A 593 -0.36 -21.59 12.09
C SER A 593 -0.36 -22.64 10.97
N PRO A 594 -0.89 -23.85 11.22
CA PRO A 594 -0.98 -24.89 10.18
C PRO A 594 -1.81 -24.44 8.96
N GLN A 595 -2.84 -23.60 9.20
CA GLN A 595 -3.65 -23.04 8.11
C GLN A 595 -2.82 -22.11 7.23
N ARG A 596 -1.98 -21.27 7.85
CA ARG A 596 -1.06 -20.40 7.11
C ARG A 596 -0.08 -21.24 6.28
N GLU A 597 0.56 -22.24 6.87
CA GLU A 597 1.49 -23.12 6.13
C GLU A 597 0.80 -23.80 4.94
N MET A 598 -0.45 -24.27 5.11
CA MET A 598 -1.22 -24.89 4.05
C MET A 598 -1.43 -23.96 2.85
N VAL A 599 -1.89 -22.73 3.11
CA VAL A 599 -2.14 -21.72 2.07
C VAL A 599 -0.82 -21.27 1.42
N GLU A 600 0.23 -21.09 2.22
CA GLU A 600 1.58 -20.72 1.76
C GLU A 600 2.16 -21.76 0.81
N TYR A 601 2.16 -23.03 1.20
CA TYR A 601 2.70 -24.10 0.36
C TYR A 601 1.84 -24.34 -0.88
N LEU A 602 0.52 -24.21 -0.80
CA LEU A 602 -0.36 -24.33 -1.96
C LEU A 602 -0.07 -23.24 -3.00
N HIS A 603 0.05 -22.00 -2.55
CA HIS A 603 0.45 -20.87 -3.40
C HIS A 603 1.77 -21.14 -4.12
N PHE A 604 2.79 -21.64 -3.40
CA PHE A 604 4.07 -21.97 -4.01
C PHE A 604 3.96 -23.08 -5.05
N ILE A 605 3.19 -24.14 -4.79
CA ILE A 605 2.97 -25.21 -5.78
C ILE A 605 2.43 -24.63 -7.08
N TYR A 606 1.36 -23.84 -7.03
CA TYR A 606 0.74 -23.35 -8.26
C TYR A 606 1.58 -22.31 -8.99
N ALA A 607 2.31 -21.45 -8.28
CA ALA A 607 3.27 -20.54 -8.88
C ALA A 607 4.39 -21.29 -9.62
N ILE A 608 4.97 -22.33 -8.97
CA ILE A 608 5.97 -23.19 -9.61
C ILE A 608 5.38 -23.89 -10.84
N LEU A 609 4.14 -24.39 -10.76
CA LEU A 609 3.47 -25.05 -11.88
C LEU A 609 3.27 -24.13 -13.09
N ASP A 610 2.89 -22.87 -12.88
CA ASP A 610 2.67 -21.91 -13.96
C ASP A 610 3.98 -21.61 -14.70
N ASP A 611 5.04 -21.27 -13.95
CA ASP A 611 6.30 -20.83 -14.57
C ASP A 611 7.13 -22.00 -15.16
N THR A 612 6.93 -23.21 -14.65
CA THR A 612 7.55 -24.43 -15.20
C THR A 612 6.79 -25.04 -16.39
N ASP A 613 5.64 -24.47 -16.80
CA ASP A 613 4.73 -25.06 -17.80
C ASP A 613 4.37 -26.52 -17.40
N LEU A 614 3.89 -26.67 -16.17
CA LEU A 614 3.60 -27.94 -15.49
C LEU A 614 4.78 -28.92 -15.46
N LEU A 615 5.90 -28.48 -14.88
CA LEU A 615 7.13 -29.25 -14.76
C LEU A 615 7.76 -29.70 -16.09
N THR A 616 7.38 -29.09 -17.21
CA THR A 616 7.99 -29.36 -18.53
C THR A 616 9.36 -28.72 -18.66
N LYS A 617 9.55 -27.57 -18.02
CA LYS A 617 10.83 -26.86 -17.91
C LYS A 617 11.11 -26.69 -16.44
N VAL A 618 12.10 -27.39 -15.93
CA VAL A 618 12.38 -27.46 -14.49
C VAL A 618 13.87 -27.57 -14.27
N SER A 619 14.32 -26.97 -13.19
CA SER A 619 15.61 -27.24 -12.58
C SER A 619 15.50 -28.39 -11.58
N ARG A 620 16.66 -28.87 -11.09
CA ARG A 620 16.71 -29.80 -9.95
C ARG A 620 16.06 -29.21 -8.69
N MET A 621 16.27 -27.91 -8.45
CA MET A 621 15.71 -27.20 -7.30
C MET A 621 14.17 -27.21 -7.33
N ASP A 622 13.56 -27.01 -8.51
CA ASP A 622 12.10 -26.99 -8.64
C ASP A 622 11.48 -28.36 -8.29
N VAL A 623 12.05 -29.47 -8.78
CA VAL A 623 11.50 -30.81 -8.53
C VAL A 623 11.72 -31.27 -7.07
N GLU A 624 12.87 -30.96 -6.48
CA GLU A 624 13.15 -31.25 -5.06
C GLU A 624 12.28 -30.41 -4.12
N CYS A 625 12.08 -29.14 -4.44
CA CYS A 625 11.18 -28.26 -3.70
C CYS A 625 9.73 -28.73 -3.82
N MET A 626 9.26 -29.09 -5.02
CA MET A 626 7.92 -29.62 -5.24
C MET A 626 7.66 -30.90 -4.43
N ALA A 627 8.60 -31.85 -4.42
CA ALA A 627 8.49 -33.05 -3.57
C ALA A 627 8.37 -32.68 -2.08
N SER A 628 9.18 -31.73 -1.61
CA SER A 628 9.11 -31.23 -0.24
C SER A 628 7.78 -30.56 0.08
N LEU A 629 7.23 -29.74 -0.82
CA LEU A 629 5.91 -29.10 -0.69
C LEU A 629 4.81 -30.16 -0.55
N LEU A 630 4.78 -31.16 -1.43
CA LEU A 630 3.78 -32.23 -1.41
C LEU A 630 3.83 -33.04 -0.11
N ASN A 631 5.02 -33.43 0.33
CA ASN A 631 5.21 -34.17 1.57
C ASN A 631 4.76 -33.36 2.80
N ARG A 632 5.07 -32.05 2.83
CA ARG A 632 4.67 -31.14 3.91
C ARG A 632 3.16 -30.88 3.92
N LEU A 633 2.55 -30.58 2.78
CA LEU A 633 1.11 -30.41 2.65
C LEU A 633 0.36 -31.67 3.10
N LYS A 634 0.80 -32.85 2.65
CA LYS A 634 0.17 -34.10 3.06
C LYS A 634 0.31 -34.31 4.56
N SER A 635 1.48 -33.95 5.12
CA SER A 635 1.72 -34.07 6.56
C SER A 635 0.85 -33.14 7.39
N LEU A 636 0.64 -31.90 6.92
CA LEU A 636 -0.28 -30.92 7.52
C LEU A 636 -1.72 -31.41 7.49
N MET A 637 -2.17 -31.90 6.33
CA MET A 637 -3.54 -32.37 6.13
C MET A 637 -3.87 -33.57 7.03
N LEU A 638 -2.94 -34.52 7.14
CA LEU A 638 -3.11 -35.73 7.95
C LEU A 638 -2.77 -35.54 9.43
N LYS A 639 -2.20 -34.38 9.82
CA LYS A 639 -1.57 -34.16 11.13
C LYS A 639 -0.61 -35.28 11.50
N LYS A 640 0.20 -35.69 10.53
CA LYS A 640 1.11 -36.84 10.63
C LYS A 640 2.28 -36.64 9.69
N GLU A 641 3.51 -36.84 10.16
CA GLU A 641 4.67 -36.81 9.26
C GLU A 641 4.63 -37.99 8.28
N VAL A 642 4.53 -37.66 6.99
CA VAL A 642 4.49 -38.62 5.88
C VAL A 642 5.42 -38.17 4.76
N GLU A 643 5.73 -39.11 3.87
CA GLU A 643 6.51 -38.87 2.66
C GLU A 643 5.85 -39.66 1.53
N ILE A 644 5.14 -38.94 0.66
CA ILE A 644 4.36 -39.47 -0.46
C ILE A 644 5.13 -39.48 -1.78
N VAL A 645 6.22 -38.70 -1.87
CA VAL A 645 7.14 -38.68 -3.00
C VAL A 645 8.58 -38.55 -2.51
N ASP A 646 9.46 -39.36 -3.09
CA ASP A 646 10.91 -39.25 -2.97
C ASP A 646 11.60 -39.66 -4.30
N PHE A 647 12.90 -39.43 -4.36
CA PHE A 647 13.73 -39.68 -5.54
C PHE A 647 14.92 -40.59 -5.24
N ASP A 648 14.91 -41.34 -4.14
CA ASP A 648 16.08 -42.12 -3.68
C ASP A 648 16.49 -43.23 -4.67
N ASP A 649 15.55 -43.69 -5.51
CA ASP A 649 15.74 -44.70 -6.55
C ASP A 649 16.03 -44.12 -7.96
N ILE A 650 16.08 -42.79 -8.11
CA ILE A 650 16.43 -42.13 -9.38
C ILE A 650 17.94 -41.85 -9.39
N GLU A 651 18.65 -42.35 -10.41
CA GLU A 651 20.06 -42.04 -10.61
C GLU A 651 20.29 -40.53 -10.85
N GLU A 652 21.32 -39.96 -10.23
CA GLU A 652 21.73 -38.56 -10.42
C GLU A 652 22.47 -38.35 -11.76
N ASP A 653 21.76 -38.57 -12.86
CA ASP A 653 22.25 -38.37 -14.23
C ASP A 653 21.63 -37.13 -14.90
N ALA A 654 21.96 -36.90 -16.18
CA ALA A 654 21.41 -35.78 -16.95
C ALA A 654 19.88 -35.85 -17.14
N ASP A 655 19.28 -37.03 -16.97
CA ASP A 655 17.84 -37.26 -17.09
C ASP A 655 17.13 -37.23 -15.73
N PHE A 656 17.85 -37.02 -14.61
CA PHE A 656 17.31 -37.00 -13.25
C PHE A 656 16.07 -36.12 -13.17
N THR A 657 16.18 -34.86 -13.60
CA THR A 657 15.08 -33.88 -13.49
C THR A 657 13.85 -34.31 -14.29
N ALA A 658 14.03 -34.89 -15.47
CA ALA A 658 12.93 -35.38 -16.29
C ALA A 658 12.23 -36.58 -15.63
N LYS A 659 13.00 -37.53 -15.08
CA LYS A 659 12.46 -38.70 -14.35
C LYS A 659 11.74 -38.28 -13.06
N ALA A 660 12.31 -37.32 -12.31
CA ALA A 660 11.73 -36.77 -11.09
C ALA A 660 10.42 -36.01 -11.38
N ALA A 661 10.41 -35.16 -12.41
CA ALA A 661 9.19 -34.47 -12.86
C ALA A 661 8.10 -35.47 -13.29
N GLN A 662 8.46 -36.51 -14.03
CA GLN A 662 7.53 -37.57 -14.40
C GLN A 662 6.94 -38.25 -13.16
N ARG A 663 7.77 -38.57 -12.16
CA ARG A 663 7.29 -39.17 -10.91
C ARG A 663 6.32 -38.27 -10.15
N LEU A 664 6.62 -36.97 -10.08
CA LEU A 664 5.73 -36.00 -9.47
C LEU A 664 4.37 -36.01 -10.19
N LEU A 665 4.36 -35.85 -11.52
CA LEU A 665 3.15 -35.85 -12.35
C LEU A 665 2.32 -37.13 -12.20
N GLN A 666 2.95 -38.27 -11.92
CA GLN A 666 2.28 -39.56 -11.72
C GLN A 666 1.83 -39.81 -10.27
N ASN A 667 2.03 -38.86 -9.34
CA ASN A 667 1.58 -38.98 -7.96
C ASN A 667 0.09 -38.61 -7.82
N GLU A 668 -0.69 -39.44 -7.11
CA GLU A 668 -2.15 -39.27 -6.95
C GLU A 668 -2.52 -37.95 -6.25
N ASP A 669 -1.79 -37.58 -5.20
CA ASP A 669 -2.01 -36.33 -4.48
C ASP A 669 -1.67 -35.12 -5.35
N PHE A 670 -0.58 -35.16 -6.11
CA PHE A 670 -0.24 -34.07 -7.02
C PHE A 670 -1.24 -33.94 -8.17
N HIS A 671 -1.66 -35.07 -8.75
CA HIS A 671 -2.70 -35.10 -9.78
C HIS A 671 -3.98 -34.44 -9.31
N SER A 672 -4.43 -34.71 -8.08
CA SER A 672 -5.63 -34.08 -7.52
C SER A 672 -5.54 -32.55 -7.42
N LEU A 673 -4.33 -31.98 -7.34
CA LEU A 673 -4.12 -30.53 -7.32
C LEU A 673 -4.15 -29.94 -8.73
N TYR A 674 -3.29 -30.43 -9.63
CA TYR A 674 -3.20 -29.83 -10.97
C TYR A 674 -4.40 -30.17 -11.85
N SER A 675 -5.13 -31.27 -11.61
CA SER A 675 -6.35 -31.61 -12.36
C SER A 675 -7.44 -30.56 -12.20
N LYS A 676 -7.61 -29.99 -10.99
CA LYS A 676 -8.57 -28.92 -10.73
C LYS A 676 -8.26 -27.67 -11.55
N VAL A 677 -6.99 -27.26 -11.61
CA VAL A 677 -6.58 -26.12 -12.44
C VAL A 677 -6.78 -26.41 -13.91
N TYR A 678 -6.46 -27.62 -14.36
CA TYR A 678 -6.66 -28.02 -15.75
C TYR A 678 -8.13 -28.01 -16.13
N GLU A 679 -9.02 -28.49 -15.27
CA GLU A 679 -10.46 -28.45 -15.51
C GLU A 679 -10.97 -27.01 -15.72
N HIS A 680 -10.49 -26.07 -14.89
CA HIS A 680 -10.82 -24.65 -15.02
C HIS A 680 -10.21 -24.01 -16.28
N LYS A 681 -8.95 -24.34 -16.62
CA LYS A 681 -8.30 -23.88 -17.86
C LYS A 681 -9.04 -24.39 -19.08
N GLU A 682 -9.41 -25.66 -19.08
CA GLU A 682 -10.14 -26.30 -20.15
C GLU A 682 -11.52 -25.66 -20.35
N GLN A 683 -12.25 -25.33 -19.28
CA GLN A 683 -13.51 -24.59 -19.37
C GLN A 683 -13.29 -23.17 -19.90
N GLY A 684 -12.28 -22.48 -19.38
CA GLY A 684 -11.93 -21.13 -19.80
C GLY A 684 -11.57 -21.02 -21.28
N VAL A 685 -10.98 -22.07 -21.89
CA VAL A 685 -10.73 -22.09 -23.34
C VAL A 685 -12.03 -22.07 -24.14
N ASP A 686 -13.03 -22.87 -23.75
CA ASP A 686 -14.33 -22.90 -24.42
C ASP A 686 -15.06 -21.55 -24.27
N ASP A 687 -15.11 -20.98 -23.07
CA ASP A 687 -15.71 -19.66 -22.82
C ASP A 687 -15.03 -18.55 -23.66
N ASN A 688 -13.70 -18.62 -23.80
CA ASN A 688 -12.95 -17.67 -24.61
C ASN A 688 -13.21 -17.82 -26.10
N PHE A 689 -13.49 -19.04 -26.59
CA PHE A 689 -13.93 -19.23 -27.96
C PHE A 689 -15.26 -18.57 -28.23
N GLU A 690 -16.24 -18.74 -27.34
CA GLU A 690 -17.57 -18.15 -27.45
C GLU A 690 -17.48 -16.61 -27.47
N ARG A 691 -16.83 -16.02 -26.47
CA ARG A 691 -16.61 -14.56 -26.38
C ARG A 691 -15.89 -14.02 -27.61
N CYS A 692 -14.83 -14.70 -28.06
CA CYS A 692 -14.09 -14.29 -29.24
C CYS A 692 -15.05 -14.24 -30.44
N VAL A 693 -15.78 -15.32 -30.72
CA VAL A 693 -16.72 -15.41 -31.85
C VAL A 693 -17.81 -14.35 -31.82
N GLU A 694 -18.26 -13.93 -30.63
CA GLU A 694 -19.26 -12.88 -30.42
C GLU A 694 -18.69 -11.45 -30.58
N GLY A 695 -17.37 -11.32 -30.69
CA GLY A 695 -16.68 -10.03 -30.81
C GLY A 695 -16.40 -9.38 -29.46
N GLU A 696 -16.61 -10.10 -28.36
CA GLU A 696 -16.31 -9.67 -27.00
C GLU A 696 -14.81 -9.81 -26.67
N SER A 697 -14.42 -9.24 -25.53
CA SER A 697 -13.04 -9.36 -25.04
C SER A 697 -12.72 -10.81 -24.68
N SER A 698 -11.66 -11.36 -25.28
CA SER A 698 -11.22 -12.75 -25.10
C SER A 698 -9.71 -12.88 -25.12
N ASN A 699 -9.22 -13.97 -24.52
CA ASN A 699 -7.79 -14.28 -24.39
C ASN A 699 -7.23 -15.12 -25.55
N ILE A 700 -8.02 -15.43 -26.59
CA ILE A 700 -7.58 -16.31 -27.68
C ILE A 700 -6.37 -15.77 -28.45
N PHE A 701 -6.23 -14.43 -28.56
CA PHE A 701 -5.16 -13.79 -29.31
C PHE A 701 -4.24 -12.90 -28.46
N THR A 702 -4.34 -12.96 -27.13
CA THR A 702 -3.57 -12.08 -26.23
C THR A 702 -2.09 -12.46 -26.19
N ASP A 703 -1.73 -13.75 -26.26
CA ASP A 703 -0.33 -14.17 -26.41
C ASP A 703 0.19 -13.98 -27.84
N THR A 704 0.24 -12.74 -28.30
CA THR A 704 0.82 -12.33 -29.58
C THR A 704 1.97 -11.36 -29.37
N LYS A 705 3.13 -11.64 -30.00
CA LYS A 705 4.31 -10.77 -29.94
C LYS A 705 4.73 -10.31 -31.33
N ILE A 706 5.27 -9.10 -31.39
CA ILE A 706 6.01 -8.61 -32.55
C ILE A 706 7.47 -8.97 -32.34
N LEU A 707 8.03 -9.78 -33.24
CA LEU A 707 9.38 -10.31 -33.16
C LEU A 707 10.18 -9.90 -34.40
N ASN A 708 11.46 -9.57 -34.18
CA ASN A 708 12.37 -9.03 -35.20
C ASN A 708 11.78 -7.85 -36.00
N TYR A 709 10.90 -7.07 -35.37
CA TYR A 709 10.21 -5.89 -35.91
C TYR A 709 9.24 -6.12 -37.09
N CYS A 710 9.36 -7.23 -37.84
CA CYS A 710 8.53 -7.50 -39.03
C CYS A 710 7.56 -8.68 -38.91
N ASN A 711 7.56 -9.42 -37.79
CA ASN A 711 6.74 -10.63 -37.64
C ASN A 711 5.78 -10.51 -36.46
N ARG A 712 4.49 -10.74 -36.69
CA ARG A 712 3.49 -10.89 -35.64
C ARG A 712 3.20 -12.37 -35.44
N VAL A 713 3.55 -12.92 -34.28
CA VAL A 713 3.42 -14.36 -34.01
C VAL A 713 2.61 -14.58 -32.76
N GLY A 714 1.48 -15.26 -32.87
CA GLY A 714 0.60 -15.61 -31.76
C GLY A 714 0.53 -17.11 -31.50
N GLN A 715 0.07 -17.50 -30.32
CA GLN A 715 -0.19 -18.89 -29.95
C GLN A 715 -1.46 -18.98 -29.10
N THR A 716 -2.29 -19.99 -29.38
CA THR A 716 -3.39 -20.44 -28.52
C THR A 716 -3.14 -21.91 -28.18
N LYS A 717 -3.02 -22.22 -26.89
CA LYS A 717 -2.98 -23.60 -26.40
C LYS A 717 -4.40 -24.07 -26.12
N ILE A 718 -4.75 -25.27 -26.56
CA ILE A 718 -6.07 -25.88 -26.36
C ILE A 718 -5.88 -27.30 -25.82
N PHE A 719 -6.87 -27.83 -25.12
CA PHE A 719 -6.85 -29.23 -24.70
C PHE A 719 -7.58 -30.10 -25.72
N ALA A 720 -7.30 -31.41 -25.69
CA ALA A 720 -7.93 -32.35 -26.63
C ALA A 720 -9.47 -32.30 -26.58
N ARG A 721 -10.06 -32.09 -25.41
CA ARG A 721 -11.52 -31.96 -25.26
C ARG A 721 -12.09 -30.72 -25.96
N ASN A 722 -11.34 -29.62 -25.97
CA ASN A 722 -11.79 -28.36 -26.58
C ASN A 722 -11.75 -28.44 -28.11
N TYR A 723 -11.08 -29.42 -28.71
CA TYR A 723 -10.94 -29.48 -30.16
C TYR A 723 -12.28 -29.56 -30.88
N ALA A 724 -13.25 -30.30 -30.33
CA ALA A 724 -14.59 -30.39 -30.91
C ALA A 724 -15.33 -29.03 -30.91
N THR A 725 -15.10 -28.21 -29.88
CA THR A 725 -15.61 -26.84 -29.83
C THR A 725 -14.87 -25.96 -30.84
N PHE A 726 -13.53 -26.00 -30.80
CA PHE A 726 -12.65 -25.27 -31.72
C PHE A 726 -13.02 -25.52 -33.18
N GLU A 727 -13.20 -26.78 -33.61
CA GLU A 727 -13.51 -27.13 -34.98
C GLU A 727 -14.81 -26.46 -35.48
N LYS A 728 -15.84 -26.37 -34.61
CA LYS A 728 -17.10 -25.70 -34.93
C LYS A 728 -16.94 -24.19 -35.10
N VAL A 729 -16.06 -23.56 -34.33
CA VAL A 729 -15.86 -22.10 -34.32
C VAL A 729 -14.70 -21.63 -35.19
N ALA A 730 -13.81 -22.52 -35.63
CA ALA A 730 -12.57 -22.20 -36.30
C ALA A 730 -12.73 -21.27 -37.53
N PRO A 731 -13.75 -21.43 -38.40
CA PRO A 731 -13.96 -20.50 -39.52
C PRO A 731 -14.17 -19.04 -39.05
N LYS A 732 -14.94 -18.84 -37.98
CA LYS A 732 -15.20 -17.51 -37.42
C LYS A 732 -13.97 -16.95 -36.71
N LEU A 733 -13.25 -17.78 -35.93
CA LEU A 733 -12.01 -17.38 -35.26
C LEU A 733 -10.94 -16.93 -36.26
N ARG A 734 -10.73 -17.69 -37.34
CA ARG A 734 -9.77 -17.35 -38.40
C ARG A 734 -10.12 -16.04 -39.09
N LYS A 735 -11.41 -15.79 -39.33
CA LYS A 735 -11.90 -14.51 -39.88
C LYS A 735 -11.53 -13.33 -38.97
N GLN A 736 -11.82 -13.43 -37.67
CA GLN A 736 -11.48 -12.36 -36.73
C GLN A 736 -9.97 -12.15 -36.57
N TRP A 737 -9.19 -13.25 -36.55
CA TRP A 737 -7.73 -13.15 -36.53
C TRP A 737 -7.20 -12.42 -37.76
N TYR A 738 -7.73 -12.72 -38.95
CA TYR A 738 -7.40 -12.06 -40.20
C TYR A 738 -7.76 -10.57 -40.18
N GLU A 739 -8.95 -10.21 -39.70
CA GLU A 739 -9.37 -8.79 -39.55
C GLU A 739 -8.42 -8.03 -38.59
N LYS A 740 -8.00 -8.65 -37.48
CA LYS A 740 -6.98 -8.09 -36.59
C LYS A 740 -5.62 -7.93 -37.28
N ALA A 741 -5.21 -8.93 -38.08
CA ALA A 741 -3.96 -8.87 -38.83
C ALA A 741 -3.96 -7.73 -39.86
N LEU A 742 -5.05 -7.56 -40.60
CA LEU A 742 -5.25 -6.43 -41.54
C LEU A 742 -5.15 -5.08 -40.83
N SER A 743 -5.86 -4.92 -39.71
CA SER A 743 -5.85 -3.68 -38.93
C SER A 743 -4.44 -3.32 -38.44
N ILE A 744 -3.70 -4.30 -37.92
CA ILE A 744 -2.32 -4.10 -37.45
C ILE A 744 -1.39 -3.70 -38.59
N TYR A 745 -1.46 -4.38 -39.74
CA TYR A 745 -0.65 -4.02 -40.91
C TYR A 745 -1.00 -2.63 -41.45
N ALA A 746 -2.29 -2.25 -41.42
CA ALA A 746 -2.72 -0.91 -41.81
C ALA A 746 -2.07 0.17 -40.93
N ASN A 747 -1.90 -0.10 -39.63
CA ASN A 747 -1.26 0.80 -38.66
C ASN A 747 0.28 0.74 -38.71
N ASN A 748 0.86 -0.43 -38.98
CA ASN A 748 2.30 -0.62 -39.11
C ASN A 748 2.64 -1.53 -40.31
N ARG A 749 3.11 -0.90 -41.39
CA ARG A 749 3.44 -1.57 -42.66
C ARG A 749 4.74 -2.38 -42.62
N GLU A 750 5.53 -2.27 -41.56
CA GLU A 750 6.75 -3.07 -41.38
C GLU A 750 6.44 -4.51 -40.96
N ILE A 751 5.25 -4.75 -40.40
CA ILE A 751 4.80 -6.08 -39.98
C ILE A 751 4.27 -6.82 -41.21
N MET A 752 5.12 -7.66 -41.80
CA MET A 752 4.87 -8.30 -43.10
C MET A 752 4.50 -9.78 -43.00
N LEU A 753 4.77 -10.43 -41.86
CA LEU A 753 4.46 -11.84 -41.65
C LEU A 753 3.59 -12.01 -40.41
N HIS A 754 2.39 -12.57 -40.58
CA HIS A 754 1.46 -12.85 -39.49
C HIS A 754 1.29 -14.36 -39.35
N LEU A 755 1.57 -14.86 -38.15
CA LEU A 755 1.54 -16.27 -37.79
C LEU A 755 0.69 -16.46 -36.54
N HIS A 756 -0.11 -17.52 -36.51
CA HIS A 756 -0.82 -17.92 -35.29
C HIS A 756 -0.92 -19.42 -35.18
N THR A 757 -0.49 -19.98 -34.06
CA THR A 757 -0.53 -21.43 -33.83
C THR A 757 -1.66 -21.81 -32.90
N ILE A 758 -2.44 -22.80 -33.28
CA ILE A 758 -3.34 -23.55 -32.41
C ILE A 758 -2.63 -24.85 -32.06
N SER A 759 -2.25 -25.01 -30.81
CA SER A 759 -1.43 -26.15 -30.34
C SER A 759 -2.14 -26.91 -29.24
N THR A 760 -2.20 -28.24 -29.35
CA THR A 760 -2.81 -29.11 -28.35
C THR A 760 -1.85 -29.40 -27.21
N ILE A 761 -2.31 -29.18 -25.98
CA ILE A 761 -1.61 -29.57 -24.76
C ILE A 761 -2.28 -30.78 -24.12
N ALA A 762 -1.51 -31.56 -23.37
CA ALA A 762 -2.00 -32.75 -22.69
C ALA A 762 -3.02 -32.40 -21.61
N SER A 763 -4.01 -33.25 -21.39
CA SER A 763 -4.94 -33.13 -20.24
C SER A 763 -4.28 -33.62 -18.95
N ALA A 764 -4.90 -33.32 -17.80
CA ALA A 764 -4.38 -33.73 -16.50
C ALA A 764 -4.27 -35.26 -16.37
N GLU A 765 -5.29 -35.99 -16.84
CA GLU A 765 -5.36 -37.45 -16.83
C GLU A 765 -4.33 -38.07 -17.78
N GLU A 766 -4.06 -37.43 -18.91
CA GLU A 766 -3.05 -37.89 -19.87
C GLU A 766 -1.65 -37.81 -19.25
N LEU A 767 -1.36 -36.70 -18.57
CA LEU A 767 -0.12 -36.50 -17.84
C LEU A 767 0.04 -37.49 -16.68
N PHE A 768 -1.04 -37.73 -15.92
CA PHE A 768 -1.04 -38.65 -14.79
C PHE A 768 -0.81 -40.11 -15.19
N LYS A 769 -1.48 -40.57 -16.25
CA LYS A 769 -1.32 -41.96 -16.74
C LYS A 769 0.12 -42.23 -17.21
N GLY A 770 0.79 -41.20 -17.73
CA GLY A 770 2.10 -41.30 -18.35
C GLY A 770 2.07 -42.08 -19.66
N GLY A 771 2.78 -41.59 -20.67
CA GLY A 771 2.91 -42.28 -21.95
C GLY A 771 2.92 -41.36 -23.15
N LYS A 772 3.13 -41.94 -24.34
CA LYS A 772 3.12 -41.21 -25.60
C LYS A 772 1.67 -41.02 -26.05
N ILE A 773 1.20 -39.79 -25.98
CA ILE A 773 -0.18 -39.44 -26.35
C ILE A 773 -0.25 -39.28 -27.87
N THR A 774 -1.26 -39.90 -28.48
CA THR A 774 -1.59 -39.71 -29.90
C THR A 774 -3.02 -39.20 -29.99
N TYR A 775 -3.17 -38.00 -30.53
CA TYR A 775 -4.46 -37.38 -30.76
C TYR A 775 -5.00 -37.75 -32.14
N ASN A 776 -6.32 -37.84 -32.26
CA ASN A 776 -7.01 -38.12 -33.53
C ASN A 776 -7.15 -36.87 -34.41
N HIS A 777 -6.90 -35.68 -33.85
CA HIS A 777 -6.97 -34.41 -34.54
C HIS A 777 -5.59 -33.85 -34.89
N GLN A 778 -5.58 -32.71 -35.57
CA GLN A 778 -4.38 -32.01 -35.98
C GLN A 778 -4.34 -30.59 -35.40
N ASP A 779 -3.15 -30.12 -35.08
CA ASP A 779 -2.88 -28.74 -34.74
C ASP A 779 -2.75 -27.88 -36.00
N GLU A 780 -2.89 -26.57 -35.85
CA GLU A 780 -2.90 -25.61 -36.96
C GLU A 780 -1.85 -24.52 -36.78
N MET A 781 -1.27 -24.07 -37.89
CA MET A 781 -0.51 -22.82 -37.97
C MET A 781 -1.08 -21.98 -39.12
N TRP A 782 -1.60 -20.82 -38.78
CA TRP A 782 -2.24 -19.90 -39.71
C TRP A 782 -1.23 -18.89 -40.21
N PHE A 783 -1.25 -18.65 -41.52
CA PHE A 783 -0.37 -17.73 -42.21
C PHE A 783 -1.20 -16.67 -42.91
N TRP A 784 -0.81 -15.43 -42.67
CA TRP A 784 -1.20 -14.32 -43.52
C TRP A 784 0.00 -13.43 -43.83
N VAL A 785 0.07 -12.97 -45.07
CA VAL A 785 1.03 -11.97 -45.53
C VAL A 785 0.29 -10.93 -46.38
N PRO A 786 0.64 -9.65 -46.27
CA PRO A 786 0.19 -8.63 -47.20
C PRO A 786 0.53 -8.98 -48.66
N PRO A 787 -0.25 -8.48 -49.65
CA PRO A 787 -0.01 -8.73 -51.06
C PRO A 787 1.14 -7.84 -51.59
N THR A 788 2.35 -8.03 -51.05
CA THR A 788 3.58 -7.36 -51.49
C THR A 788 4.68 -8.40 -51.73
N GLU A 789 5.56 -8.14 -52.70
CA GLU A 789 6.66 -9.08 -53.00
C GLU A 789 7.57 -9.30 -51.79
N LEU A 790 7.84 -8.23 -51.04
CA LEU A 790 8.66 -8.30 -49.83
C LEU A 790 8.02 -9.20 -48.75
N ALA A 791 6.70 -9.12 -48.55
CA ALA A 791 6.04 -9.98 -47.58
C ALA A 791 6.05 -11.46 -47.99
N ILE A 792 5.92 -11.74 -49.29
CA ILE A 792 6.09 -13.08 -49.85
C ILE A 792 7.53 -13.59 -49.64
N GLU A 793 8.54 -12.74 -49.81
CA GLU A 793 9.94 -13.08 -49.52
C GLU A 793 10.16 -13.42 -48.04
N LYS A 794 9.60 -12.63 -47.11
CA LYS A 794 9.65 -12.96 -45.67
C LYS A 794 9.02 -14.32 -45.37
N LEU A 795 7.90 -14.66 -46.01
CA LEU A 795 7.30 -15.99 -45.88
C LEU A 795 8.21 -17.10 -46.41
N LYS A 796 8.86 -16.90 -47.57
CA LYS A 796 9.82 -17.87 -48.14
C LYS A 796 11.00 -18.12 -47.20
N LEU A 797 11.56 -17.05 -46.63
CA LEU A 797 12.64 -17.11 -45.65
C LEU A 797 12.22 -17.89 -44.40
N PHE A 798 11.05 -17.58 -43.83
CA PHE A 798 10.51 -18.31 -42.69
C PHE A 798 10.34 -19.80 -43.00
N LEU A 799 9.67 -20.15 -44.10
CA LEU A 799 9.41 -21.55 -44.45
C LEU A 799 10.73 -22.32 -44.65
N SER A 800 11.71 -21.71 -45.31
CA SER A 800 13.02 -22.30 -45.56
C SER A 800 13.80 -22.53 -44.26
N GLY A 801 13.78 -21.57 -43.34
CA GLY A 801 14.40 -21.70 -42.02
C GLY A 801 13.68 -22.73 -41.15
N PHE A 802 12.35 -22.66 -41.10
CA PHE A 802 11.52 -23.54 -40.28
C PHE A 802 11.62 -25.01 -40.71
N LYS A 803 11.77 -25.27 -42.02
CA LYS A 803 12.08 -26.62 -42.56
C LYS A 803 13.36 -27.23 -41.96
N GLY A 804 14.33 -26.41 -41.56
CA GLY A 804 15.56 -26.85 -40.89
C GLY A 804 15.38 -27.22 -39.41
N SER A 805 14.22 -26.93 -38.82
CA SER A 805 13.96 -27.15 -37.39
C SER A 805 13.93 -28.64 -37.03
N PRO A 806 14.64 -29.07 -35.97
CA PRO A 806 14.56 -30.45 -35.46
C PRO A 806 13.14 -30.87 -35.07
N ALA A 807 12.31 -29.92 -34.61
CA ALA A 807 10.91 -30.16 -34.31
C ALA A 807 10.11 -30.41 -35.60
N ALA A 808 10.25 -29.53 -36.59
CA ALA A 808 9.51 -29.65 -37.85
C ALA A 808 9.84 -30.95 -38.62
N GLN A 809 11.10 -31.40 -38.61
CA GLN A 809 11.51 -32.63 -39.27
C GLN A 809 10.83 -33.90 -38.75
N LYS A 810 10.31 -33.88 -37.52
CA LYS A 810 9.62 -35.02 -36.89
C LYS A 810 8.11 -35.06 -37.18
N LEU A 811 7.58 -34.02 -37.81
CA LEU A 811 6.14 -33.84 -38.00
C LEU A 811 5.69 -34.20 -39.41
N LYS A 812 4.43 -34.62 -39.50
CA LYS A 812 3.75 -34.82 -40.78
C LYS A 812 2.87 -33.61 -41.05
N PHE A 813 3.13 -32.93 -42.16
CA PHE A 813 2.45 -31.70 -42.52
C PHE A 813 1.50 -31.88 -43.71
N GLU A 814 0.43 -31.10 -43.70
CA GLU A 814 -0.38 -30.78 -44.87
C GLU A 814 -0.77 -29.30 -44.83
N VAL A 815 -1.09 -28.69 -45.97
CA VAL A 815 -1.44 -27.27 -46.05
C VAL A 815 -2.75 -27.08 -46.80
N GLU A 816 -3.64 -26.28 -46.22
CA GLU A 816 -4.92 -25.88 -46.77
C GLU A 816 -4.89 -24.38 -47.09
N PHE A 817 -5.34 -24.00 -48.29
CA PHE A 817 -5.42 -22.60 -48.71
C PHE A 817 -6.88 -22.17 -48.85
N LEU A 818 -7.29 -21.06 -48.22
CA LEU A 818 -8.71 -20.68 -48.14
C LEU A 818 -9.14 -19.61 -49.16
N GLY A 819 -8.24 -18.70 -49.58
CA GLY A 819 -8.63 -17.49 -50.30
C GLY A 819 -8.25 -17.42 -51.78
N LYS A 820 -8.53 -16.27 -52.40
CA LYS A 820 -8.28 -16.01 -53.83
C LYS A 820 -6.81 -16.13 -54.24
N ASN A 821 -5.87 -15.93 -53.31
CA ASN A 821 -4.42 -16.08 -53.49
C ASN A 821 -3.92 -17.52 -53.30
N ALA A 822 -4.82 -18.51 -53.16
CA ALA A 822 -4.45 -19.90 -52.88
C ALA A 822 -3.42 -20.50 -53.86
N LYS A 823 -3.51 -20.18 -55.16
CA LYS A 823 -2.56 -20.70 -56.17
C LYS A 823 -1.16 -20.14 -55.98
N GLU A 824 -1.05 -18.85 -55.66
CA GLU A 824 0.22 -18.16 -55.43
C GLU A 824 0.89 -18.69 -54.15
N LEU A 825 0.15 -18.73 -53.03
CA LEU A 825 0.67 -19.28 -51.77
C LEU A 825 1.06 -20.77 -51.91
N SER A 826 0.29 -21.55 -52.67
CA SER A 826 0.64 -22.95 -52.96
C SER A 826 1.97 -23.08 -53.70
N GLN A 827 2.28 -22.16 -54.61
CA GLN A 827 3.58 -22.12 -55.29
C GLN A 827 4.71 -21.77 -54.32
N VAL A 828 4.51 -20.76 -53.46
CA VAL A 828 5.47 -20.35 -52.42
C VAL A 828 5.84 -21.51 -51.49
N PHE A 829 4.85 -22.26 -51.01
CA PHE A 829 5.07 -23.43 -50.14
C PHE A 829 5.81 -24.56 -50.87
N LYS A 830 5.50 -24.82 -52.15
CA LYS A 830 6.21 -25.85 -52.95
C LYS A 830 7.69 -25.53 -53.13
N GLU A 831 8.02 -24.26 -53.32
CA GLU A 831 9.40 -23.80 -53.53
C GLU A 831 10.21 -23.80 -52.23
N SER A 832 9.59 -23.44 -51.10
CA SER A 832 10.33 -23.03 -49.89
C SER A 832 10.16 -23.98 -48.69
N PHE A 833 9.31 -25.01 -48.79
CA PHE A 833 9.00 -25.89 -47.65
C PHE A 833 9.21 -27.39 -47.94
N PHE A 834 8.64 -28.26 -47.09
CA PHE A 834 8.60 -29.71 -47.33
C PHE A 834 7.68 -30.05 -48.51
N LYS A 835 7.91 -31.21 -49.15
CA LYS A 835 6.97 -31.75 -50.14
C LYS A 835 5.76 -32.36 -49.41
N ILE A 836 4.72 -31.57 -49.24
CA ILE A 836 3.52 -31.89 -48.43
C ILE A 836 2.26 -31.92 -49.29
N ASN A 837 1.15 -32.40 -48.73
CA ASN A 837 -0.15 -32.36 -49.39
C ASN A 837 -0.70 -30.92 -49.41
N HIS A 838 -1.22 -30.47 -50.56
CA HIS A 838 -1.77 -29.12 -50.75
C HIS A 838 -3.27 -29.23 -51.07
N ILE A 839 -4.11 -28.70 -50.18
CA ILE A 839 -5.57 -28.67 -50.33
C ILE A 839 -5.96 -27.28 -50.84
N LEU A 840 -6.47 -27.23 -52.07
CA LEU A 840 -6.98 -26.00 -52.69
C LEU A 840 -8.49 -25.89 -52.48
N PRO A 841 -9.03 -24.66 -52.34
CA PRO A 841 -10.45 -24.47 -52.10
C PRO A 841 -11.24 -24.79 -53.37
N LYS A 842 -12.39 -25.47 -53.22
CA LYS A 842 -13.31 -25.74 -54.35
C LYS A 842 -13.89 -24.43 -54.91
N GLU A 843 -14.18 -23.48 -54.02
CA GLU A 843 -14.60 -22.12 -54.34
C GLU A 843 -13.78 -21.14 -53.50
N PRO A 844 -13.17 -20.08 -54.09
CA PRO A 844 -12.34 -19.14 -53.34
C PRO A 844 -13.13 -18.38 -52.28
N GLN A 845 -12.77 -18.53 -51.00
CA GLN A 845 -13.38 -17.76 -49.92
C GLN A 845 -12.74 -16.36 -49.81
N ASP A 846 -13.41 -15.43 -49.13
CA ASP A 846 -12.86 -14.09 -48.85
C ASP A 846 -11.94 -14.10 -47.62
N LEU A 847 -11.04 -15.08 -47.56
CA LEU A 847 -10.14 -15.30 -46.43
C LEU A 847 -8.77 -15.80 -46.95
N PRO A 848 -7.83 -14.89 -47.33
CA PRO A 848 -6.55 -15.21 -47.99
C PRO A 848 -5.51 -15.79 -47.03
N LEU A 849 -5.86 -16.89 -46.36
CA LEU A 849 -5.02 -17.59 -45.38
C LEU A 849 -4.47 -18.91 -45.93
N ALA A 850 -3.28 -19.28 -45.47
CA ALA A 850 -2.81 -20.67 -45.52
C ALA A 850 -2.84 -21.27 -44.11
N ILE A 851 -3.28 -22.52 -44.00
CA ILE A 851 -3.38 -23.27 -42.75
C ILE A 851 -2.48 -24.49 -42.90
N LEU A 852 -1.36 -24.49 -42.20
CA LEU A 852 -0.48 -25.64 -42.10
C LEU A 852 -0.98 -26.52 -40.94
N ARG A 853 -1.38 -27.75 -41.25
CA ARG A 853 -1.83 -28.75 -40.28
C ARG A 853 -0.72 -29.75 -39.99
N TYR A 854 -0.63 -30.20 -38.75
CA TYR A 854 0.34 -31.21 -38.31
C TYR A 854 -0.22 -32.02 -37.15
N ASN A 855 0.41 -33.16 -36.85
CA ASN A 855 0.01 -34.01 -35.73
C ASN A 855 -0.03 -33.21 -34.43
N ALA A 856 -1.15 -33.29 -33.72
CA ALA A 856 -1.39 -32.46 -32.54
C ALA A 856 -0.37 -32.74 -31.42
N GLY A 857 -0.05 -31.70 -30.64
CA GLY A 857 1.02 -31.71 -29.63
C GLY A 857 2.43 -31.64 -30.21
N GLY A 858 2.56 -31.49 -31.53
CA GLY A 858 3.85 -31.50 -32.23
C GLY A 858 4.66 -30.20 -32.09
N LEU A 859 3.98 -29.05 -31.91
CA LEU A 859 4.59 -27.72 -31.80
C LEU A 859 3.93 -26.90 -30.68
N ASN A 860 4.37 -27.10 -29.45
CA ASN A 860 3.73 -26.51 -28.27
C ASN A 860 4.42 -25.25 -27.74
N SER A 861 5.52 -24.81 -28.34
CA SER A 861 6.25 -23.61 -27.91
C SER A 861 6.62 -22.66 -29.05
N ARG A 862 5.96 -21.50 -29.11
CA ARG A 862 6.35 -20.41 -30.02
C ARG A 862 7.81 -19.97 -29.81
N LYS A 863 8.24 -19.78 -28.56
CA LYS A 863 9.57 -19.22 -28.22
C LYS A 863 10.71 -20.13 -28.68
N ALA A 864 10.61 -21.44 -28.47
CA ALA A 864 11.70 -22.37 -28.76
C ALA A 864 11.62 -23.00 -30.16
N MET A 865 10.41 -23.22 -30.70
CA MET A 865 10.24 -24.01 -31.92
C MET A 865 9.97 -23.17 -33.18
N ILE A 866 9.51 -21.92 -33.03
CA ILE A 866 9.11 -21.05 -34.15
C ILE A 866 9.98 -19.79 -34.21
N ALA A 867 10.09 -19.06 -33.10
CA ALA A 867 10.77 -17.76 -33.05
C ALA A 867 12.21 -17.75 -33.58
N PRO A 868 13.05 -18.80 -33.37
CA PRO A 868 14.42 -18.82 -33.91
C PRO A 868 14.50 -18.79 -35.44
N TYR A 869 13.41 -19.14 -36.13
CA TYR A 869 13.36 -19.26 -37.58
C TYR A 869 12.64 -18.08 -38.26
N LEU A 870 12.23 -17.07 -37.48
CA LEU A 870 11.58 -15.87 -38.02
C LEU A 870 12.61 -14.98 -38.73
N PRO A 871 12.28 -14.43 -39.91
CA PRO A 871 13.16 -13.51 -40.63
C PRO A 871 13.34 -12.21 -39.84
N ARG A 872 14.42 -11.49 -40.10
CA ARG A 872 14.62 -10.13 -39.57
C ARG A 872 14.15 -9.07 -40.55
N LEU A 873 13.91 -7.85 -40.07
CA LEU A 873 13.47 -6.74 -40.92
C LEU A 873 14.50 -6.44 -42.03
N ASP A 874 15.79 -6.53 -41.71
CA ASP A 874 16.95 -6.25 -42.57
C ASP A 874 17.37 -7.40 -43.52
N GLN A 875 16.78 -8.58 -43.37
CA GLN A 875 17.01 -9.76 -44.23
C GLN A 875 15.99 -9.83 -45.36
#